data_AF-A0A3D3QNN9-F1
#
_entry.id   AF-A0A3D3QNN9-F1
#
_cell.length_a   1.000
_cell.length_b   1.000
_cell.length_c   1.000
_cell.angle_alpha   90.00
_cell.angle_beta   90.00
_cell.angle_gamma   90.00
#
_symmetry.space_group_name_H-M   'P 1'
#
loop_
_entity.id
_entity.type
_entity.pdbx_description
1 polymer ?
#
loop_
_entity_poly.entity_id
_entity_poly.type
_entity_poly.pdbx_seq_one_letter_code
_entity_poly.pdbx_strand_id
1 'polypeptide(L)'
;MGPEVDFDYPIEDTPTFVAKQVRDLAPSPDGSRLAFTIMGDIYVKEMPDGEPEKVEDVDAMAAQPSWSPDGERIVFATYADAEGGQLYAVDLDGDNLEPITVDAAFYTQPVFSPDGSRVVALRGPRAAYEEALSQRVPRGSVDLVWIPSDGGVASLITPIAGLGEPHFVSGSDRIYATQNGTGLISMRWDGTDKRSHVQVRGENPGGGEGPAASVIKMAPEGDQAIALVGNQLYVVTVPYGVGADAPTISVANPSTASFPAKQLTDIGAQFPTWGASGREVNWALGNAHFVYDLDAAQAFQDSVGERRAEDEEEDEEPEDGYRPAEYRITVEFDRDSPEGEVVLVGARIITMNGDEVFESGDIVIRNNRIASVGASGSVSIPDAATRMDMSGRTIIPGFVDTHAHLRGSFNIHRAQPWSYAANLAYGVTTARDPQTGSSDVLSYEDFVRAGRMVGPRIYSTGQGVFSGEGISSLEEARNVLRRYSDYFDTKTIKMYGAGNREVRQWIIQAARELELMPTTEGSLDLRLNLTMAQDGYSGTEHNLPGVPLFKDVVELVAQSNMATTPTIVVTYGGPWAENLFYTTTDVLRDEKLATFTPWEEIYQKAARRAGSAGWFDQSQYIHQEISDFLDNVVEAGGRAGVGSHGQLQGLGYHWELWLTGASDHMTNHEALQIATIIGADALGLDQDLGSLEPGKLADLVVLDGNPIDDLSNTNTVRWVMKNGRLYEGDTLKQVWPREQEPQGFYWQGAGTIPTRTTGNE
;
A
#
# COMPACT_ATOMS: atom_id res chain seq x y z
N MET A 1 -8.38 -20.83 24.13
CA MET A 1 -8.36 -19.57 23.38
C MET A 1 -7.11 -18.82 23.79
N GLY A 2 -6.39 -18.27 22.81
CA GLY A 2 -5.25 -17.37 23.04
C GLY A 2 -5.72 -15.99 23.53
N PRO A 3 -4.84 -14.98 23.53
CA PRO A 3 -5.24 -13.64 23.90
C PRO A 3 -6.29 -13.08 22.94
N GLU A 4 -7.21 -12.30 23.47
CA GLU A 4 -8.09 -11.46 22.66
C GLU A 4 -7.27 -10.27 22.14
N VAL A 5 -7.33 -10.04 20.83
CA VAL A 5 -6.62 -8.98 20.12
C VAL A 5 -7.65 -8.21 19.31
N ASP A 6 -8.35 -7.33 20.01
CA ASP A 6 -9.48 -6.55 19.53
C ASP A 6 -9.36 -5.15 20.12
N PHE A 7 -9.21 -4.14 19.26
CA PHE A 7 -8.86 -2.78 19.67
C PHE A 7 -9.65 -1.76 18.85
N ASP A 8 -10.10 -0.71 19.52
CA ASP A 8 -10.74 0.44 18.88
C ASP A 8 -9.67 1.39 18.32
N TYR A 9 -9.86 1.81 17.07
CA TYR A 9 -9.01 2.77 16.37
C TYR A 9 -9.82 4.02 15.99
N PRO A 10 -10.15 4.89 16.97
CA PRO A 10 -10.96 6.08 16.71
C PRO A 10 -10.31 6.98 15.66
N ILE A 11 -11.13 7.57 14.81
CA ILE A 11 -10.68 8.48 13.75
C ILE A 11 -10.55 9.89 14.33
N GLU A 12 -9.31 10.38 14.34
CA GLU A 12 -8.98 11.70 14.88
C GLU A 12 -9.58 12.85 14.04
N ASP A 13 -10.09 13.87 14.75
CA ASP A 13 -10.51 15.17 14.20
C ASP A 13 -9.41 16.24 14.29
N THR A 14 -8.16 15.83 14.45
CA THR A 14 -7.00 16.74 14.47
C THR A 14 -6.91 17.49 13.14
N PRO A 15 -6.72 18.84 13.15
CA PRO A 15 -6.72 19.64 11.92
C PRO A 15 -5.53 19.32 11.02
N THR A 16 -4.44 18.82 11.60
CA THR A 16 -3.24 18.38 10.90
C THR A 16 -2.90 16.95 11.29
N PHE A 17 -2.07 16.31 10.48
CA PHE A 17 -1.45 15.02 10.80
C PHE A 17 0.00 14.99 10.30
N VAL A 18 0.82 14.16 10.94
CA VAL A 18 2.21 13.94 10.51
C VAL A 18 2.22 12.91 9.38
N ALA A 19 2.94 13.19 8.29
CA ALA A 19 3.10 12.23 7.21
C ALA A 19 3.77 10.94 7.71
N LYS A 20 3.22 9.80 7.30
CA LYS A 20 3.66 8.47 7.75
C LYS A 20 4.98 8.03 7.13
N GLN A 21 5.34 8.55 5.96
CA GLN A 21 6.44 8.02 5.16
C GLN A 21 7.40 9.09 4.66
N VAL A 22 8.68 8.89 4.99
CA VAL A 22 9.84 9.49 4.34
C VAL A 22 10.39 8.49 3.33
N ARG A 23 10.70 8.96 2.13
CA ARG A 23 11.20 8.12 1.03
C ARG A 23 12.47 8.69 0.45
N ASP A 24 13.18 7.83 -0.29
CA ASP A 24 14.26 8.21 -1.19
C ASP A 24 15.37 9.07 -0.54
N LEU A 25 15.91 8.61 0.60
CA LEU A 25 16.96 9.34 1.31
C LEU A 25 18.19 9.62 0.43
N ALA A 26 18.66 10.86 0.45
CA ALA A 26 19.85 11.32 -0.25
C ALA A 26 20.66 12.27 0.64
N PRO A 27 21.68 11.77 1.37
CA PRO A 27 22.64 12.62 2.08
C PRO A 27 23.42 13.52 1.11
N SER A 28 23.74 14.73 1.51
CA SER A 28 24.57 15.65 0.73
C SER A 28 26.03 15.14 0.64
N PRO A 29 26.82 15.58 -0.36
CA PRO A 29 28.20 15.12 -0.54
C PRO A 29 29.14 15.42 0.64
N ASP A 30 28.81 16.39 1.48
CA ASP A 30 29.52 16.74 2.70
C ASP A 30 28.90 16.13 3.98
N GLY A 31 27.76 15.44 3.85
CA GLY A 31 27.01 14.83 4.96
C GLY A 31 26.29 15.81 5.88
N SER A 32 26.32 17.13 5.59
CA SER A 32 25.70 18.15 6.44
C SER A 32 24.18 18.21 6.31
N ARG A 33 23.63 17.71 5.20
CA ARG A 33 22.21 17.79 4.86
C ARG A 33 21.66 16.46 4.34
N LEU A 34 20.34 16.33 4.39
CA LEU A 34 19.61 15.18 3.88
C LEU A 34 18.44 15.67 3.01
N ALA A 35 18.41 15.26 1.74
CA ALA A 35 17.25 15.40 0.87
C ALA A 35 16.41 14.12 0.89
N PHE A 36 15.09 14.25 0.74
CA PHE A 36 14.15 13.13 0.76
C PHE A 36 12.79 13.53 0.18
N THR A 37 11.93 12.53 -0.05
CA THR A 37 10.57 12.72 -0.56
C THR A 37 9.54 12.51 0.55
N ILE A 38 8.56 13.40 0.68
CA ILE A 38 7.33 13.22 1.47
C ILE A 38 6.16 13.68 0.61
N MET A 39 5.10 12.87 0.48
CA MET A 39 3.84 13.28 -0.17
C MET A 39 4.01 13.88 -1.57
N GLY A 40 4.94 13.31 -2.37
CA GLY A 40 5.23 13.76 -3.73
C GLY A 40 6.02 15.07 -3.84
N ASP A 41 6.59 15.55 -2.73
CA ASP A 41 7.35 16.79 -2.65
C ASP A 41 8.80 16.50 -2.16
N ILE A 42 9.77 17.30 -2.62
CA ILE A 42 11.18 17.20 -2.20
C ILE A 42 11.44 18.13 -1.01
N TYR A 43 12.03 17.56 0.04
CA TYR A 43 12.43 18.26 1.25
C TYR A 43 13.93 18.14 1.48
N VAL A 44 14.51 19.11 2.17
CA VAL A 44 15.88 19.10 2.68
C VAL A 44 15.85 19.44 4.17
N LYS A 45 16.74 18.82 4.95
CA LYS A 45 17.02 19.21 6.34
C LYS A 45 18.50 19.26 6.61
N GLU A 46 18.91 20.11 7.55
CA GLU A 46 20.25 20.03 8.16
C GLU A 46 20.35 18.81 9.07
N MET A 47 21.54 18.20 9.12
CA MET A 47 21.84 17.03 9.94
C MET A 47 22.58 17.41 11.24
N PRO A 48 22.29 16.75 12.37
CA PRO A 48 21.24 15.74 12.54
C PRO A 48 19.84 16.33 12.84
N ASP A 49 19.75 17.57 13.35
CA ASP A 49 18.54 18.06 14.04
C ASP A 49 17.83 19.24 13.34
N GLY A 50 18.19 19.57 12.09
CA GLY A 50 17.51 20.62 11.33
C GLY A 50 16.04 20.28 11.04
N GLU A 51 15.20 21.30 10.96
CA GLU A 51 13.81 21.14 10.53
C GLU A 51 13.72 20.83 9.02
N PRO A 52 12.81 19.94 8.59
CA PRO A 52 12.50 19.74 7.17
C PRO A 52 11.95 21.00 6.49
N GLU A 53 12.59 21.41 5.41
CA GLU A 53 12.11 22.49 4.55
C GLU A 53 11.84 21.97 3.15
N LYS A 54 10.68 22.34 2.59
CA LYS A 54 10.34 22.03 1.20
C LYS A 54 11.24 22.84 0.28
N VAL A 55 11.83 22.21 -0.74
CA VAL A 55 12.73 22.89 -1.66
C VAL A 55 11.98 23.90 -2.55
N GLU A 56 10.96 23.44 -3.29
CA GLU A 56 10.10 24.29 -4.12
C GLU A 56 8.82 23.51 -4.51
N ASP A 57 7.75 24.22 -4.91
CA ASP A 57 6.53 23.63 -5.44
C ASP A 57 6.70 23.21 -6.92
N VAL A 58 6.36 21.95 -7.23
CA VAL A 58 6.26 21.44 -8.60
C VAL A 58 4.87 20.86 -8.84
N ASP A 59 4.27 21.17 -9.99
CA ASP A 59 2.94 20.67 -10.38
C ASP A 59 3.01 19.23 -10.94
N ALA A 60 3.62 18.34 -10.16
CA ALA A 60 3.81 16.92 -10.47
C ALA A 60 4.19 16.14 -9.19
N MET A 61 4.06 14.82 -9.22
CA MET A 61 4.62 13.97 -8.16
C MET A 61 6.14 13.90 -8.30
N ALA A 62 6.89 14.50 -7.38
CA ALA A 62 8.34 14.42 -7.31
C ALA A 62 8.81 13.22 -6.46
N ALA A 63 9.94 12.63 -6.84
CA ALA A 63 10.57 11.53 -6.11
C ALA A 63 12.05 11.39 -6.44
N GLN A 64 12.76 10.59 -5.64
CA GLN A 64 14.12 10.13 -5.93
C GLN A 64 15.14 11.27 -6.12
N PRO A 65 15.30 12.18 -5.13
CA PRO A 65 16.27 13.26 -5.21
C PRO A 65 17.72 12.73 -5.19
N SER A 66 18.62 13.47 -5.83
CA SER A 66 20.06 13.23 -5.80
C SER A 66 20.82 14.56 -5.87
N TRP A 67 21.89 14.68 -5.08
CA TRP A 67 22.71 15.88 -5.00
C TRP A 67 23.73 15.97 -6.14
N SER A 68 23.97 17.19 -6.61
CA SER A 68 25.17 17.49 -7.39
C SER A 68 26.42 17.27 -6.53
N PRO A 69 27.60 16.98 -7.13
CA PRO A 69 28.82 16.68 -6.35
C PRO A 69 29.33 17.85 -5.49
N ASP A 70 29.00 19.08 -5.87
CA ASP A 70 29.29 20.30 -5.09
C ASP A 70 28.25 20.55 -3.98
N GLY A 71 27.13 19.82 -3.99
CA GLY A 71 26.03 19.99 -3.05
C GLY A 71 25.23 21.28 -3.24
N GLU A 72 25.32 21.92 -4.41
CA GLU A 72 24.60 23.18 -4.70
C GLU A 72 23.23 22.97 -5.37
N ARG A 73 22.99 21.81 -5.99
CA ARG A 73 21.78 21.48 -6.74
C ARG A 73 21.24 20.10 -6.40
N ILE A 74 19.94 19.92 -6.62
CA ILE A 74 19.25 18.63 -6.51
C ILE A 74 18.61 18.29 -7.85
N VAL A 75 18.79 17.06 -8.32
CA VAL A 75 18.03 16.47 -9.43
C VAL A 75 17.02 15.48 -8.90
N PHE A 76 15.82 15.43 -9.48
CA PHE A 76 14.77 14.51 -9.07
C PHE A 76 13.88 14.10 -10.25
N ALA A 77 13.20 12.97 -10.10
CA ALA A 77 12.22 12.50 -11.07
C ALA A 77 10.85 13.09 -10.74
N THR A 78 10.07 13.40 -11.78
CA THR A 78 8.69 13.86 -11.66
C THR A 78 7.75 13.00 -12.49
N TYR A 79 6.47 12.95 -12.11
CA TYR A 79 5.42 12.41 -12.95
C TYR A 79 4.11 13.16 -12.74
N ALA A 80 3.55 13.70 -13.83
CA ALA A 80 2.21 14.25 -13.86
C ALA A 80 1.34 13.40 -14.79
N ASP A 81 0.12 13.06 -14.35
CA ASP A 81 -0.72 12.07 -15.03
C ASP A 81 -1.09 12.47 -16.47
N ALA A 82 -1.13 13.78 -16.80
CA ALA A 82 -1.43 14.28 -18.14
C ALA A 82 -0.18 14.60 -18.99
N GLU A 83 0.95 14.96 -18.36
CA GLU A 83 2.17 15.42 -19.02
C GLU A 83 3.27 14.34 -19.11
N GLY A 84 3.15 13.26 -18.34
CA GLY A 84 4.16 12.22 -18.20
C GLY A 84 5.28 12.63 -17.25
N GLY A 85 6.39 11.90 -17.29
CA GLY A 85 7.53 12.14 -16.41
C GLY A 85 8.67 12.92 -17.06
N GLN A 86 9.37 13.68 -16.22
CA GLN A 86 10.54 14.50 -16.56
C GLN A 86 11.57 14.39 -15.43
N LEU A 87 12.83 14.72 -15.72
CA LEU A 87 13.81 15.03 -14.69
C LEU A 87 13.87 16.54 -14.50
N TYR A 88 13.80 16.99 -13.26
CA TYR A 88 13.98 18.38 -12.88
C TYR A 88 15.28 18.55 -12.12
N ALA A 89 15.89 19.72 -12.25
CA ALA A 89 16.94 20.18 -11.36
C ALA A 89 16.51 21.50 -10.71
N VAL A 90 16.96 21.72 -9.48
CA VAL A 90 16.68 22.91 -8.69
C VAL A 90 17.89 23.29 -7.85
N ASP A 91 18.12 24.58 -7.67
CA ASP A 91 19.14 25.08 -6.76
C ASP A 91 18.60 25.05 -5.32
N LEU A 92 19.48 25.06 -4.33
CA LEU A 92 19.07 24.85 -2.94
C LEU A 92 18.21 25.94 -2.33
N ASP A 93 18.29 27.16 -2.86
CA ASP A 93 17.45 28.27 -2.47
C ASP A 93 16.06 28.22 -3.15
N GLY A 94 15.77 27.16 -3.91
CA GLY A 94 14.53 26.97 -4.67
C GLY A 94 14.58 27.62 -6.07
N ASP A 95 15.61 28.41 -6.36
CA ASP A 95 15.75 29.05 -7.66
C ASP A 95 16.08 28.05 -8.77
N ASN A 96 15.88 28.48 -10.02
CA ASN A 96 16.20 27.71 -11.22
C ASN A 96 15.58 26.29 -11.26
N LEU A 97 14.37 26.13 -10.70
CA LEU A 97 13.56 24.93 -10.89
C LEU A 97 13.17 24.78 -12.37
N GLU A 98 13.82 23.84 -13.06
CA GLU A 98 13.56 23.61 -14.49
C GLU A 98 13.70 22.13 -14.89
N PRO A 99 12.95 21.68 -15.92
CA PRO A 99 13.16 20.36 -16.49
C PRO A 99 14.49 20.31 -17.25
N ILE A 100 15.33 19.32 -16.95
CA ILE A 100 16.59 19.06 -17.66
C ILE A 100 16.41 18.08 -18.83
N THR A 101 15.24 17.44 -18.93
CA THR A 101 14.88 16.56 -20.05
C THR A 101 14.00 17.29 -21.06
N VAL A 102 14.25 17.03 -22.35
CA VAL A 102 13.44 17.58 -23.44
C VAL A 102 12.18 16.75 -23.70
N ASP A 103 12.31 15.43 -23.69
CA ASP A 103 11.23 14.50 -24.03
C ASP A 103 10.58 13.94 -22.76
N ALA A 104 9.24 14.01 -22.69
CA ALA A 104 8.47 13.36 -21.64
C ALA A 104 8.58 11.83 -21.78
N ALA A 105 8.93 11.16 -20.68
CA ALA A 105 9.08 9.71 -20.62
C ALA A 105 8.69 9.21 -19.22
N PHE A 106 9.01 7.96 -18.90
CA PHE A 106 9.02 7.52 -17.51
C PHE A 106 10.48 7.55 -17.02
N TYR A 107 10.86 8.54 -16.22
CA TYR A 107 12.21 8.65 -15.68
C TYR A 107 12.26 8.24 -14.21
N THR A 108 13.32 7.54 -13.80
CA THR A 108 13.57 7.18 -12.40
C THR A 108 15.06 7.17 -12.07
N GLN A 109 15.34 7.27 -10.77
CA GLN A 109 16.66 7.12 -10.15
C GLN A 109 17.74 7.99 -10.80
N PRO A 110 17.53 9.32 -10.89
CA PRO A 110 18.54 10.22 -11.41
C PRO A 110 19.72 10.33 -10.44
N VAL A 111 20.96 10.31 -10.97
CA VAL A 111 22.18 10.50 -10.18
C VAL A 111 23.19 11.32 -10.99
N PHE A 112 23.77 12.35 -10.36
CA PHE A 112 24.83 13.13 -10.98
C PHE A 112 26.12 12.31 -11.22
N SER A 113 26.81 12.61 -12.32
CA SER A 113 28.17 12.13 -12.54
C SER A 113 29.12 12.72 -11.50
N PRO A 114 30.24 12.04 -11.17
CA PRO A 114 31.20 12.56 -10.18
C PRO A 114 31.78 13.93 -10.53
N ASP A 115 31.79 14.31 -11.81
CA ASP A 115 32.23 15.62 -12.29
C ASP A 115 31.11 16.67 -12.40
N GLY A 116 29.87 16.31 -12.07
CA GLY A 116 28.69 17.19 -12.09
C GLY A 116 28.18 17.56 -13.49
N SER A 117 28.83 17.10 -14.56
CA SER A 117 28.50 17.51 -15.94
C SER A 117 27.32 16.76 -16.56
N ARG A 118 26.91 15.64 -15.97
CA ARG A 118 25.86 14.76 -16.48
C ARG A 118 24.99 14.22 -15.36
N VAL A 119 23.79 13.79 -15.72
CA VAL A 119 22.89 12.99 -14.89
C VAL A 119 22.66 11.65 -15.58
N VAL A 120 22.87 10.55 -14.87
CA VAL A 120 22.45 9.21 -15.30
C VAL A 120 21.07 8.92 -14.74
N ALA A 121 20.18 8.31 -15.53
CA ALA A 121 18.85 7.92 -15.09
C ALA A 121 18.36 6.68 -15.83
N LEU A 122 17.34 6.04 -15.29
CA LEU A 122 16.54 5.05 -16.01
C LEU A 122 15.44 5.77 -16.77
N ARG A 123 15.21 5.34 -18.02
CA ARG A 123 14.15 5.87 -18.89
C ARG A 123 13.32 4.73 -19.47
N GLY A 124 12.03 4.71 -19.17
CA GLY A 124 11.03 3.83 -19.77
C GLY A 124 10.08 4.58 -20.70
N PRO A 125 9.32 3.86 -21.54
CA PRO A 125 8.27 4.48 -22.36
C PRO A 125 7.17 5.10 -21.50
N ARG A 126 6.77 6.34 -21.80
CA ARG A 126 5.65 7.04 -21.14
C ARG A 126 4.36 6.19 -21.15
N ALA A 127 3.96 5.72 -22.33
CA ALA A 127 2.74 4.91 -22.52
C ALA A 127 2.74 3.63 -21.67
N ALA A 128 3.91 3.00 -21.46
CA ALA A 128 4.00 1.78 -20.67
C ALA A 128 3.71 2.00 -19.17
N TYR A 129 3.98 3.21 -18.66
CA TYR A 129 3.57 3.59 -17.32
C TYR A 129 2.12 4.09 -17.32
N GLU A 130 1.70 4.92 -18.29
CA GLU A 130 0.32 5.43 -18.41
C GLU A 130 -0.71 4.29 -18.44
N GLU A 131 -0.50 3.29 -19.30
CA GLU A 131 -1.40 2.15 -19.52
C GLU A 131 -1.21 1.01 -18.49
N ALA A 132 -0.42 1.25 -17.45
CA ALA A 132 -0.08 0.23 -16.47
C ALA A 132 -1.29 -0.19 -15.61
N LEU A 133 -1.57 -1.50 -15.64
CA LEU A 133 -2.54 -2.15 -14.75
C LEU A 133 -1.88 -2.76 -13.51
N SER A 134 -0.55 -2.79 -13.47
CA SER A 134 0.24 -3.35 -12.37
C SER A 134 1.05 -2.28 -11.66
N GLN A 135 1.26 -2.46 -10.35
CA GLN A 135 1.95 -1.50 -9.49
C GLN A 135 3.45 -1.36 -9.76
N ARG A 136 4.07 -2.44 -10.25
CA ARG A 136 5.50 -2.53 -10.55
C ARG A 136 5.71 -2.26 -12.02
N VAL A 137 5.78 -1.00 -12.43
CA VAL A 137 5.95 -0.62 -13.84
C VAL A 137 7.00 0.48 -14.03
N PRO A 138 7.62 0.54 -15.23
CA PRO A 138 7.49 -0.39 -16.35
C PRO A 138 8.28 -1.69 -16.12
N ARG A 139 7.69 -2.86 -16.44
CA ARG A 139 8.35 -4.19 -16.31
C ARG A 139 9.27 -4.55 -17.49
N GLY A 140 9.31 -3.71 -18.53
CA GLY A 140 9.91 -3.99 -19.83
C GLY A 140 11.29 -3.36 -20.04
N SER A 141 11.57 -3.01 -21.30
CA SER A 141 12.82 -2.39 -21.74
C SER A 141 12.91 -0.95 -21.23
N VAL A 142 13.54 -0.78 -20.08
CA VAL A 142 14.07 0.51 -19.64
C VAL A 142 15.47 0.69 -20.23
N ASP A 143 15.78 1.93 -20.58
CA ASP A 143 17.10 2.35 -21.00
C ASP A 143 17.85 2.93 -19.80
N LEU A 144 19.13 2.63 -19.70
CA LEU A 144 20.05 3.48 -18.96
C LEU A 144 20.48 4.62 -19.89
N VAL A 145 20.29 5.86 -19.47
CA VAL A 145 20.60 7.06 -20.27
C VAL A 145 21.45 8.04 -19.47
N TRP A 146 22.14 8.94 -20.17
CA TRP A 146 22.70 10.15 -19.57
C TRP A 146 22.14 11.42 -20.22
N ILE A 147 22.01 12.47 -19.44
CA ILE A 147 21.52 13.81 -19.82
C ILE A 147 22.57 14.84 -19.39
N PRO A 148 22.86 15.90 -20.17
CA PRO A 148 23.62 17.05 -19.67
C PRO A 148 22.98 17.63 -18.40
N SER A 149 23.79 18.04 -17.41
CA SER A 149 23.27 18.57 -16.14
C SER A 149 22.58 19.94 -16.27
N ASP A 150 22.85 20.66 -17.35
CA ASP A 150 22.21 21.92 -17.76
C ASP A 150 21.03 21.71 -18.71
N GLY A 151 20.67 20.45 -18.97
CA GLY A 151 19.53 20.05 -19.76
C GLY A 151 19.83 19.71 -21.21
N GLY A 152 19.08 18.76 -21.76
CA GLY A 152 19.22 18.38 -23.16
C GLY A 152 18.59 17.03 -23.53
N VAL A 153 18.99 16.55 -24.71
CA VAL A 153 18.50 15.26 -25.25
C VAL A 153 19.19 14.12 -24.52
N ALA A 154 18.40 13.18 -23.99
CA ALA A 154 18.90 11.99 -23.33
C ALA A 154 19.65 11.07 -24.32
N SER A 155 20.89 10.74 -23.98
CA SER A 155 21.76 9.86 -24.74
C SER A 155 21.72 8.44 -24.17
N LEU A 156 21.51 7.45 -25.04
CA LEU A 156 21.47 6.04 -24.65
C LEU A 156 22.85 5.55 -24.20
N ILE A 157 22.91 4.93 -23.02
CA ILE A 157 24.06 4.13 -22.59
C ILE A 157 23.83 2.69 -23.00
N THR A 158 22.72 2.07 -22.56
CA THR A 158 22.37 0.70 -22.94
C THR A 158 20.89 0.39 -22.64
N PRO A 159 20.19 -0.39 -23.48
CA PRO A 159 18.90 -0.97 -23.13
C PRO A 159 19.10 -2.11 -22.11
N ILE A 160 18.46 -2.02 -20.94
CA ILE A 160 18.70 -2.99 -19.87
C ILE A 160 17.51 -3.15 -18.93
N ALA A 161 16.85 -4.31 -19.03
CA ALA A 161 15.75 -4.65 -18.12
C ALA A 161 16.25 -5.00 -16.71
N GLY A 162 15.43 -4.66 -15.71
CA GLY A 162 15.67 -5.02 -14.31
C GLY A 162 16.87 -4.33 -13.66
N LEU A 163 17.33 -3.22 -14.24
CA LEU A 163 18.36 -2.36 -13.64
C LEU A 163 17.73 -1.44 -12.59
N GLY A 164 18.46 -1.20 -11.51
CA GLY A 164 18.14 -0.21 -10.48
C GLY A 164 19.40 0.30 -9.78
N GLU A 165 19.25 1.33 -8.98
CA GLU A 165 20.30 1.91 -8.13
C GLU A 165 21.57 2.31 -8.90
N PRO A 166 21.50 3.09 -10.00
CA PRO A 166 22.71 3.60 -10.64
C PRO A 166 23.51 4.46 -9.64
N HIS A 167 24.82 4.23 -9.53
CA HIS A 167 25.70 4.97 -8.61
C HIS A 167 27.17 4.94 -9.07
N PHE A 168 28.00 5.72 -8.38
CA PHE A 168 29.42 5.89 -8.67
C PHE A 168 30.27 5.57 -7.45
N VAL A 169 31.52 5.17 -7.71
CA VAL A 169 32.55 4.86 -6.71
C VAL A 169 33.77 5.72 -7.01
N SER A 170 34.34 6.35 -5.99
CA SER A 170 35.53 7.18 -6.08
C SER A 170 36.69 6.44 -6.75
N GLY A 171 37.38 7.10 -7.67
CA GLY A 171 38.47 6.51 -8.45
C GLY A 171 38.06 5.54 -9.56
N SER A 172 36.77 5.30 -9.77
CA SER A 172 36.23 4.49 -10.87
C SER A 172 35.61 5.36 -11.96
N ASP A 173 35.82 5.01 -13.23
CA ASP A 173 35.20 5.68 -14.39
C ASP A 173 33.90 4.98 -14.86
N ARG A 174 33.36 4.11 -14.01
CA ARG A 174 32.28 3.16 -14.34
C ARG A 174 30.97 3.52 -13.64
N ILE A 175 29.87 3.17 -14.29
CA ILE A 175 28.53 3.23 -13.71
C ILE A 175 28.26 1.89 -13.03
N TYR A 176 28.00 1.90 -11.73
CA TYR A 176 27.57 0.73 -10.96
C TYR A 176 26.05 0.72 -10.84
N ALA A 177 25.46 -0.47 -10.75
CA ALA A 177 24.02 -0.63 -10.60
C ALA A 177 23.66 -2.01 -10.07
N THR A 178 22.48 -2.14 -9.47
CA THR A 178 21.87 -3.43 -9.13
C THR A 178 21.11 -3.95 -10.34
N GLN A 179 21.28 -5.23 -10.68
CA GLN A 179 20.46 -5.89 -11.70
C GLN A 179 19.75 -7.12 -11.12
N ASN A 180 18.42 -7.16 -11.25
CA ASN A 180 17.59 -8.27 -10.79
C ASN A 180 18.11 -9.62 -11.28
N GLY A 181 18.29 -10.56 -10.34
CA GLY A 181 18.82 -11.90 -10.58
C GLY A 181 20.32 -12.00 -10.87
N THR A 182 20.99 -10.89 -11.19
CA THR A 182 22.45 -10.86 -11.48
C THR A 182 23.26 -10.29 -10.32
N GLY A 183 22.67 -9.41 -9.50
CA GLY A 183 23.35 -8.72 -8.40
C GLY A 183 24.00 -7.41 -8.86
N LEU A 184 25.11 -7.04 -8.21
CA LEU A 184 25.85 -5.82 -8.51
C LEU A 184 26.60 -5.96 -9.83
N ILE A 185 26.40 -5.00 -10.73
CA ILE A 185 27.10 -4.91 -12.01
C ILE A 185 27.78 -3.54 -12.17
N SER A 186 28.68 -3.43 -13.13
CA SER A 186 29.18 -2.14 -13.62
C SER A 186 29.41 -2.15 -15.13
N MET A 187 29.39 -0.98 -15.75
CA MET A 187 29.64 -0.80 -17.18
C MET A 187 30.31 0.54 -17.48
N ARG A 188 30.82 0.68 -18.71
CA ARG A 188 31.31 1.96 -19.23
C ARG A 188 30.13 2.86 -19.66
N TRP A 189 30.42 4.15 -19.88
CA TRP A 189 29.46 5.16 -20.33
C TRP A 189 28.84 4.90 -21.73
N ASP A 190 29.39 3.96 -22.49
CA ASP A 190 28.84 3.49 -23.78
C ASP A 190 28.12 2.13 -23.64
N GLY A 191 27.89 1.67 -22.40
CA GLY A 191 27.23 0.39 -22.11
C GLY A 191 28.12 -0.83 -22.29
N THR A 192 29.37 -0.67 -22.74
CA THR A 192 30.29 -1.79 -23.00
C THR A 192 31.03 -2.26 -21.75
N ASP A 193 31.78 -3.37 -21.89
CA ASP A 193 32.60 -3.95 -20.81
C ASP A 193 31.77 -4.19 -19.54
N LYS A 194 30.56 -4.72 -19.68
CA LYS A 194 29.71 -5.03 -18.52
C LYS A 194 30.39 -6.11 -17.65
N ARG A 195 30.46 -5.86 -16.34
CA ARG A 195 31.05 -6.76 -15.34
C ARG A 195 30.06 -7.02 -14.22
N SER A 196 29.94 -8.28 -13.81
CA SER A 196 29.23 -8.67 -12.60
C SER A 196 30.23 -8.77 -11.45
N HIS A 197 29.85 -8.26 -10.28
CA HIS A 197 30.74 -8.16 -9.11
C HIS A 197 30.33 -9.10 -7.98
N VAL A 198 29.05 -9.13 -7.60
CA VAL A 198 28.57 -9.99 -6.50
C VAL A 198 27.06 -10.18 -6.56
N GLN A 199 26.58 -11.36 -6.15
CA GLN A 199 25.20 -11.60 -5.75
C GLN A 199 25.10 -11.72 -4.23
N VAL A 200 24.08 -11.14 -3.62
CA VAL A 200 23.79 -11.31 -2.18
C VAL A 200 22.42 -11.95 -2.04
N ARG A 201 22.31 -12.99 -1.21
CA ARG A 201 21.08 -13.78 -1.05
C ARG A 201 20.80 -14.14 0.41
N GLY A 202 19.53 -14.13 0.77
CA GLY A 202 19.06 -14.48 2.12
C GLY A 202 18.90 -15.98 2.33
N GLU A 203 18.28 -16.33 3.45
CA GLU A 203 17.95 -17.72 3.78
C GLU A 203 16.81 -18.27 2.91
N ASN A 204 16.85 -19.58 2.61
CA ASN A 204 15.73 -20.32 2.08
C ASN A 204 15.38 -21.50 3.01
N PRO A 205 14.30 -21.39 3.81
CA PRO A 205 13.90 -22.46 4.72
C PRO A 205 13.55 -23.79 4.01
N GLY A 206 13.16 -23.74 2.74
CA GLY A 206 12.82 -24.92 1.93
C GLY A 206 14.01 -25.59 1.22
N GLY A 207 15.23 -25.04 1.38
CA GLY A 207 16.42 -25.43 0.63
C GLY A 207 16.48 -24.80 -0.78
N GLY A 208 17.70 -24.60 -1.30
CA GLY A 208 17.96 -23.92 -2.57
C GLY A 208 18.46 -22.48 -2.38
N GLU A 209 18.50 -21.68 -3.46
CA GLU A 209 18.90 -20.27 -3.36
C GLU A 209 17.81 -19.45 -2.65
N GLY A 210 18.18 -18.65 -1.66
CA GLY A 210 17.28 -17.71 -1.00
C GLY A 210 17.01 -16.44 -1.82
N PRO A 211 16.15 -15.55 -1.29
CA PRO A 211 15.76 -14.33 -1.99
C PRO A 211 17.00 -13.49 -2.31
N ALA A 212 17.09 -13.03 -3.55
CA ALA A 212 18.16 -12.13 -3.96
C ALA A 212 17.95 -10.74 -3.37
N ALA A 213 19.05 -10.05 -3.08
CA ALA A 213 19.01 -8.66 -2.67
C ALA A 213 18.31 -7.80 -3.73
N SER A 214 17.37 -6.97 -3.29
CA SER A 214 16.66 -6.00 -4.15
C SER A 214 17.50 -4.75 -4.43
N VAL A 215 18.44 -4.44 -3.54
CA VAL A 215 19.40 -3.35 -3.65
C VAL A 215 20.79 -3.89 -3.32
N ILE A 216 21.79 -3.59 -4.14
CA ILE A 216 23.21 -3.70 -3.82
C ILE A 216 23.91 -2.40 -4.26
N LYS A 217 24.41 -1.62 -3.31
CA LYS A 217 25.05 -0.32 -3.58
C LYS A 217 26.44 -0.27 -2.97
N MET A 218 27.47 -0.06 -3.80
CA MET A 218 28.84 0.12 -3.33
C MET A 218 28.93 1.35 -2.43
N ALA A 219 29.79 1.26 -1.43
CA ALA A 219 30.24 2.44 -0.69
C ALA A 219 30.88 3.44 -1.66
N PRO A 220 30.78 4.76 -1.40
CA PRO A 220 31.45 5.78 -2.20
C PRO A 220 32.95 5.53 -2.35
N GLU A 221 33.57 4.90 -1.35
CA GLU A 221 34.98 4.52 -1.35
C GLU A 221 35.18 3.10 -0.79
N GLY A 222 36.24 2.43 -1.20
CA GLY A 222 36.61 1.11 -0.70
C GLY A 222 35.89 -0.06 -1.38
N ASP A 223 35.77 -1.17 -0.66
CA ASP A 223 35.34 -2.48 -1.17
C ASP A 223 34.06 -3.00 -0.54
N GLN A 224 33.36 -2.17 0.23
CA GLN A 224 32.10 -2.54 0.87
C GLN A 224 30.90 -2.18 0.00
N ALA A 225 29.82 -2.93 0.15
CA ALA A 225 28.51 -2.62 -0.40
C ALA A 225 27.42 -2.86 0.65
N ILE A 226 26.36 -2.06 0.61
CA ILE A 226 25.13 -2.39 1.30
C ILE A 226 24.28 -3.31 0.44
N ALA A 227 23.55 -4.21 1.06
CA ALA A 227 22.62 -5.12 0.41
C ALA A 227 21.30 -5.21 1.18
N LEU A 228 20.18 -4.94 0.52
CA LEU A 228 18.83 -5.09 1.09
C LEU A 228 18.25 -6.45 0.68
N VAL A 229 18.06 -7.36 1.64
CA VAL A 229 17.54 -8.71 1.41
C VAL A 229 16.27 -8.89 2.22
N GLY A 230 15.14 -9.09 1.52
CA GLY A 230 13.83 -8.99 2.17
C GLY A 230 13.65 -7.57 2.71
N ASN A 231 13.45 -7.46 4.02
CA ASN A 231 13.36 -6.18 4.71
C ASN A 231 14.63 -5.84 5.51
N GLN A 232 15.64 -6.71 5.53
CA GLN A 232 16.83 -6.55 6.36
C GLN A 232 18.02 -6.00 5.56
N LEU A 233 18.76 -5.08 6.16
CA LEU A 233 19.91 -4.42 5.58
C LEU A 233 21.21 -5.05 6.07
N TYR A 234 22.13 -5.26 5.14
CA TYR A 234 23.44 -5.84 5.39
C TYR A 234 24.53 -4.97 4.80
N VAL A 235 25.71 -4.99 5.41
CA VAL A 235 26.97 -4.58 4.76
C VAL A 235 27.75 -5.85 4.40
N VAL A 236 28.31 -5.88 3.18
CA VAL A 236 29.11 -7.00 2.66
C VAL A 236 30.40 -6.49 2.03
N THR A 237 31.48 -7.26 2.15
CA THR A 237 32.72 -7.01 1.40
C THR A 237 32.62 -7.59 0.00
N VAL A 238 32.81 -6.75 -1.02
CA VAL A 238 32.79 -7.13 -2.43
C VAL A 238 34.18 -7.60 -2.85
N PRO A 239 34.34 -8.88 -3.21
CA PRO A 239 35.65 -9.42 -3.54
C PRO A 239 36.18 -8.91 -4.90
N TYR A 240 37.45 -8.54 -4.94
CA TYR A 240 38.16 -8.25 -6.20
C TYR A 240 38.88 -9.49 -6.75
N GLY A 241 38.93 -9.61 -8.08
CA GLY A 241 39.76 -10.61 -8.77
C GLY A 241 39.23 -12.05 -8.76
N VAL A 242 37.97 -12.24 -8.36
CA VAL A 242 37.27 -13.53 -8.36
C VAL A 242 36.78 -13.90 -9.77
N GLY A 243 37.57 -14.72 -10.49
CA GLY A 243 37.11 -15.52 -11.64
C GLY A 243 36.37 -14.79 -12.78
N ALA A 244 35.73 -15.56 -13.67
CA ALA A 244 34.86 -15.03 -14.73
C ALA A 244 33.39 -14.84 -14.27
N ASP A 245 32.99 -15.52 -13.19
CA ASP A 245 31.64 -15.51 -12.63
C ASP A 245 31.61 -14.75 -11.30
N ALA A 246 30.61 -13.89 -11.11
CA ALA A 246 30.43 -13.15 -9.86
C ALA A 246 30.08 -14.12 -8.71
N PRO A 247 30.74 -14.02 -7.55
CA PRO A 247 30.42 -14.88 -6.41
C PRO A 247 29.06 -14.53 -5.80
N THR A 248 28.47 -15.52 -5.15
CA THR A 248 27.27 -15.37 -4.32
C THR A 248 27.65 -15.36 -2.84
N ILE A 249 27.26 -14.31 -2.12
CA ILE A 249 27.33 -14.20 -0.67
C ILE A 249 25.96 -14.57 -0.10
N SER A 250 25.92 -15.61 0.73
CA SER A 250 24.74 -15.93 1.52
C SER A 250 24.79 -15.16 2.83
N VAL A 251 23.73 -14.40 3.13
CA VAL A 251 23.55 -13.68 4.41
C VAL A 251 22.57 -14.39 5.34
N ALA A 252 22.24 -15.65 5.06
CA ALA A 252 21.43 -16.48 5.97
C ALA A 252 22.04 -16.59 7.37
N ASN A 253 23.38 -16.65 7.45
CA ASN A 253 24.12 -16.47 8.69
C ASN A 253 25.37 -15.61 8.39
N PRO A 254 25.30 -14.28 8.59
CA PRO A 254 26.37 -13.36 8.22
C PRO A 254 27.72 -13.71 8.85
N SER A 255 27.73 -14.26 10.08
CA SER A 255 28.96 -14.62 10.79
C SER A 255 29.77 -15.74 10.12
N THR A 256 29.14 -16.52 9.24
CA THR A 256 29.75 -17.66 8.53
C THR A 256 29.74 -17.48 7.00
N ALA A 257 29.43 -16.28 6.53
CA ALA A 257 29.38 -15.97 5.11
C ALA A 257 30.75 -16.16 4.43
N SER A 258 30.72 -16.46 3.13
CA SER A 258 31.92 -16.71 2.31
C SER A 258 32.86 -15.51 2.21
N PHE A 259 32.31 -14.31 2.43
CA PHE A 259 33.01 -13.04 2.56
C PHE A 259 32.42 -12.27 3.75
N PRO A 260 33.18 -11.37 4.40
CA PRO A 260 32.68 -10.62 5.54
C PRO A 260 31.31 -9.97 5.25
N ALA A 261 30.35 -10.24 6.14
CA ALA A 261 28.99 -9.72 6.06
C ALA A 261 28.48 -9.43 7.47
N LYS A 262 27.69 -8.37 7.62
CA LYS A 262 27.06 -7.98 8.89
C LYS A 262 25.65 -7.47 8.63
N GLN A 263 24.69 -7.96 9.40
CA GLN A 263 23.33 -7.42 9.43
C GLN A 263 23.32 -6.14 10.26
N LEU A 264 22.69 -5.09 9.75
CA LEU A 264 22.64 -3.78 10.38
C LEU A 264 21.30 -3.51 11.09
N THR A 265 20.27 -4.26 10.74
CA THR A 265 18.88 -4.03 11.18
C THR A 265 18.27 -5.27 11.79
N ASP A 266 17.33 -5.08 12.70
CA ASP A 266 16.48 -6.12 13.31
C ASP A 266 15.00 -5.90 12.97
N ILE A 267 14.56 -4.64 12.90
CA ILE A 267 13.19 -4.23 12.54
C ILE A 267 13.01 -4.15 11.01
N GLY A 268 14.07 -3.79 10.28
CA GLY A 268 14.11 -3.67 8.82
C GLY A 268 14.41 -2.24 8.31
N ALA A 269 14.50 -2.08 7.00
CA ALA A 269 14.92 -0.83 6.35
C ALA A 269 14.18 -0.55 5.03
N GLN A 270 14.05 0.75 4.71
CA GLN A 270 13.56 1.28 3.44
C GLN A 270 14.54 2.34 2.92
N PHE A 271 14.65 2.46 1.60
CA PHE A 271 15.47 3.49 0.94
C PHE A 271 16.92 3.58 1.48
N PRO A 272 17.66 2.46 1.58
CA PRO A 272 18.98 2.47 2.18
C PRO A 272 20.01 3.16 1.28
N THR A 273 20.90 3.95 1.88
CA THR A 273 21.95 4.68 1.17
C THR A 273 23.19 4.89 2.04
N TRP A 274 24.33 5.14 1.42
CA TRP A 274 25.57 5.47 2.13
C TRP A 274 25.60 6.94 2.51
N GLY A 275 26.20 7.25 3.66
CA GLY A 275 26.69 8.59 3.95
C GLY A 275 27.93 8.92 3.13
N ALA A 276 28.27 10.22 3.04
CA ALA A 276 29.35 10.72 2.19
C ALA A 276 30.71 10.05 2.42
N SER A 277 31.03 9.71 3.67
CA SER A 277 32.30 9.09 4.06
C SER A 277 32.43 7.60 3.68
N GLY A 278 31.32 6.94 3.31
CA GLY A 278 31.26 5.49 3.19
C GLY A 278 31.40 4.73 4.52
N ARG A 279 31.34 5.42 5.66
CA ARG A 279 31.39 4.82 7.01
C ARG A 279 30.04 4.76 7.72
N GLU A 280 29.08 5.53 7.22
CA GLU A 280 27.72 5.57 7.75
C GLU A 280 26.74 4.99 6.74
N VAL A 281 25.78 4.20 7.23
CA VAL A 281 24.67 3.68 6.45
C VAL A 281 23.38 4.33 6.95
N ASN A 282 22.62 4.90 6.02
CA ASN A 282 21.37 5.59 6.27
C ASN A 282 20.20 4.76 5.72
N TRP A 283 19.07 4.74 6.41
CA TRP A 283 17.81 4.23 5.87
C TRP A 283 16.62 4.92 6.52
N ALA A 284 15.46 4.84 5.89
CA ALA A 284 14.19 5.26 6.47
C ALA A 284 13.36 4.05 6.90
N LEU A 285 12.44 4.27 7.82
CA LEU A 285 11.35 3.34 8.12
C LEU A 285 10.13 4.14 8.56
N GLY A 286 9.09 4.19 7.73
CA GLY A 286 8.01 5.16 7.95
C GLY A 286 8.57 6.58 7.93
N ASN A 287 8.34 7.35 9.00
CA ASN A 287 8.88 8.71 9.16
C ASN A 287 10.18 8.79 9.99
N ALA A 288 10.78 7.64 10.35
CA ALA A 288 12.06 7.60 11.04
C ALA A 288 13.22 7.53 10.04
N HIS A 289 14.29 8.25 10.33
CA HIS A 289 15.59 8.19 9.66
C HIS A 289 16.61 7.59 10.63
N PHE A 290 17.33 6.58 10.17
CA PHE A 290 18.36 5.89 10.93
C PHE A 290 19.74 6.14 10.36
N VAL A 291 20.73 6.26 11.25
CA VAL A 291 22.15 6.36 10.91
C VAL A 291 22.93 5.29 11.68
N TYR A 292 23.56 4.38 10.95
CA TYR A 292 24.45 3.35 11.51
C TYR A 292 25.90 3.67 11.15
N ASP A 293 26.68 4.03 12.17
CA ASP A 293 28.12 4.24 12.06
C ASP A 293 28.88 2.91 12.22
N LEU A 294 29.57 2.48 11.17
CA LEU A 294 30.30 1.22 11.14
C LEU A 294 31.51 1.22 12.08
N ASP A 295 32.19 2.35 12.23
CA ASP A 295 33.40 2.47 13.06
C ASP A 295 32.99 2.51 14.54
N ALA A 296 31.92 3.24 14.89
CA ALA A 296 31.36 3.24 16.24
C ALA A 296 30.83 1.85 16.64
N ALA A 297 30.17 1.15 15.70
CA ALA A 297 29.70 -0.21 15.94
C ALA A 297 30.84 -1.21 16.16
N GLN A 298 31.96 -1.05 15.45
CA GLN A 298 33.16 -1.86 15.68
C GLN A 298 33.77 -1.56 17.05
N ALA A 299 33.93 -0.28 17.40
CA ALA A 299 34.45 0.11 18.71
C ALA A 299 33.58 -0.41 19.87
N PHE A 300 32.25 -0.40 19.71
CA PHE A 300 31.33 -1.01 20.66
C PHE A 300 31.61 -2.51 20.80
N GLN A 301 31.68 -3.24 19.69
CA GLN A 301 31.95 -4.69 19.70
C GLN A 301 33.29 -5.04 20.35
N ASP A 302 34.33 -4.25 20.07
CA ASP A 302 35.66 -4.43 20.69
C ASP A 302 35.58 -4.23 22.21
N SER A 303 34.83 -3.21 22.69
CA SER A 303 34.65 -2.96 24.12
C SER A 303 33.89 -4.07 24.86
N VAL A 304 32.89 -4.67 24.21
CA VAL A 304 32.15 -5.83 24.74
C VAL A 304 33.07 -7.05 24.81
N GLY A 305 33.89 -7.26 23.78
CA GLY A 305 34.87 -8.34 23.75
C GLY A 305 35.93 -8.22 24.85
N GLU A 306 36.40 -7.00 25.13
CA GLU A 306 37.32 -6.72 26.23
C GLU A 306 36.69 -6.99 27.61
N ARG A 307 35.45 -6.51 27.87
CA ARG A 307 34.74 -6.81 29.13
C ARG A 307 34.58 -8.31 29.37
N ARG A 308 34.14 -9.05 28.35
CA ARG A 308 34.00 -10.52 28.41
C ARG A 308 35.32 -11.27 28.61
N ALA A 309 36.45 -10.67 28.22
CA ALA A 309 37.76 -11.25 28.47
C ALA A 309 38.27 -10.97 29.90
N GLU A 310 37.72 -9.94 30.57
CA GLU A 310 38.07 -9.54 31.93
C GLU A 310 37.19 -10.22 33.00
N ASP A 311 35.93 -10.54 32.70
CA ASP A 311 35.00 -11.24 33.60
C ASP A 311 34.90 -12.75 33.28
N GLU A 312 35.48 -13.60 34.14
CA GLU A 312 35.45 -15.08 34.00
C GLU A 312 34.10 -15.74 34.42
N GLU A 313 33.03 -14.98 34.69
CA GLU A 313 31.71 -15.51 35.10
C GLU A 313 30.66 -15.40 33.97
N GLU A 314 30.08 -16.54 33.61
CA GLU A 314 29.30 -16.81 32.38
C GLU A 314 27.80 -16.42 32.42
N ASP A 315 27.33 -15.62 33.39
CA ASP A 315 25.89 -15.42 33.66
C ASP A 315 25.42 -13.95 33.50
N GLU A 316 25.92 -13.20 32.52
CA GLU A 316 25.31 -11.90 32.16
C GLU A 316 24.30 -12.05 31.00
N GLU A 317 23.13 -11.41 31.15
CA GLU A 317 22.14 -11.29 30.07
C GLU A 317 22.81 -10.76 28.79
N PRO A 318 22.40 -11.20 27.58
CA PRO A 318 23.03 -10.74 26.36
C PRO A 318 22.94 -9.21 26.26
N GLU A 319 24.08 -8.52 26.36
CA GLU A 319 24.14 -7.07 26.13
C GLU A 319 23.55 -6.76 24.74
N ASP A 320 22.63 -5.79 24.69
CA ASP A 320 22.04 -5.30 23.45
C ASP A 320 23.15 -4.89 22.46
N GLY A 321 23.03 -5.34 21.20
CA GLY A 321 23.95 -4.95 20.14
C GLY A 321 23.99 -3.43 19.91
N TYR A 322 24.99 -2.95 19.18
CA TYR A 322 25.08 -1.55 18.79
C TYR A 322 23.78 -1.09 18.12
N ARG A 323 23.18 -0.02 18.64
CA ARG A 323 21.93 0.57 18.12
C ARG A 323 22.26 1.78 17.22
N PRO A 324 21.65 1.89 16.03
CA PRO A 324 21.78 3.08 15.19
C PRO A 324 21.17 4.31 15.87
N ALA A 325 21.63 5.50 15.50
CA ALA A 325 20.95 6.73 15.85
C ALA A 325 19.62 6.81 15.08
N GLU A 326 18.55 7.21 15.74
CA GLU A 326 17.20 7.37 15.17
C GLU A 326 16.75 8.82 15.29
N TYR A 327 16.29 9.39 14.18
CA TYR A 327 15.76 10.74 14.07
C TYR A 327 14.35 10.69 13.48
N ARG A 328 13.37 11.34 14.11
CA ARG A 328 12.02 11.46 13.56
C ARG A 328 11.94 12.68 12.66
N ILE A 329 11.54 12.45 11.41
CA ILE A 329 11.29 13.52 10.44
C ILE A 329 9.79 13.80 10.48
N THR A 330 9.43 14.97 10.99
CA THR A 330 8.04 15.36 11.20
C THR A 330 7.67 16.47 10.22
N VAL A 331 6.78 16.17 9.27
CA VAL A 331 6.17 17.16 8.39
C VAL A 331 4.66 17.04 8.53
N GLU A 332 4.03 18.12 8.96
CA GLU A 332 2.58 18.19 9.16
C GLU A 332 1.86 18.60 7.88
N PHE A 333 0.73 17.95 7.61
CA PHE A 333 -0.18 18.29 6.53
C PHE A 333 -1.57 18.57 7.08
N ASP A 334 -2.28 19.50 6.45
CA ASP A 334 -3.69 19.74 6.73
C ASP A 334 -4.51 18.49 6.41
N ARG A 335 -5.38 18.11 7.34
CA ARG A 335 -6.38 17.07 7.14
C ARG A 335 -7.53 17.62 6.31
N ASP A 336 -8.02 16.82 5.36
CA ASP A 336 -9.23 17.14 4.61
C ASP A 336 -10.42 17.25 5.58
N SER A 337 -10.85 18.48 5.83
CA SER A 337 -11.91 18.81 6.77
C SER A 337 -12.92 19.73 6.08
N PRO A 338 -13.86 19.19 5.28
CA PRO A 338 -14.83 20.02 4.58
C PRO A 338 -15.73 20.76 5.57
N GLU A 339 -15.98 22.04 5.30
CA GLU A 339 -16.82 22.90 6.13
C GLU A 339 -18.18 23.16 5.47
N GLY A 340 -19.22 23.21 6.29
CA GLY A 340 -20.58 23.60 5.86
C GLY A 340 -21.68 22.81 6.56
N GLU A 341 -22.93 23.16 6.26
CA GLU A 341 -24.10 22.41 6.74
C GLU A 341 -24.97 21.98 5.55
N VAL A 342 -25.36 20.72 5.51
CA VAL A 342 -26.27 20.16 4.49
C VAL A 342 -27.31 19.28 5.16
N VAL A 343 -28.52 19.26 4.62
CA VAL A 343 -29.57 18.31 5.00
C VAL A 343 -30.04 17.54 3.78
N LEU A 344 -30.03 16.21 3.90
CA LEU A 344 -30.59 15.28 2.94
C LEU A 344 -32.03 14.97 3.39
N VAL A 345 -33.03 15.35 2.60
CA VAL A 345 -34.44 15.40 3.04
C VAL A 345 -35.27 14.34 2.33
N GLY A 346 -36.09 13.61 3.09
CA GLY A 346 -37.17 12.76 2.56
C GLY A 346 -36.74 11.43 1.94
N ALA A 347 -35.54 10.93 2.23
CA ALA A 347 -35.09 9.62 1.75
C ALA A 347 -35.69 8.47 2.58
N ARG A 348 -35.68 7.25 2.04
CA ARG A 348 -35.60 6.06 2.90
C ARG A 348 -34.20 6.02 3.52
N ILE A 349 -34.08 5.80 4.82
CA ILE A 349 -32.78 5.72 5.49
C ILE A 349 -32.70 4.38 6.21
N ILE A 350 -31.71 3.55 5.85
CA ILE A 350 -31.38 2.32 6.56
C ILE A 350 -30.13 2.63 7.37
N THR A 351 -30.28 2.74 8.69
CA THR A 351 -29.24 3.36 9.53
C THR A 351 -28.11 2.41 9.91
N MET A 352 -28.37 1.11 9.93
CA MET A 352 -27.53 0.07 10.54
C MET A 352 -27.34 0.22 12.06
N ASN A 353 -28.14 1.07 12.72
CA ASN A 353 -28.31 1.04 14.17
C ASN A 353 -29.38 -0.01 14.52
N GLY A 354 -28.94 -1.27 14.63
CA GLY A 354 -29.86 -2.40 14.66
C GLY A 354 -30.70 -2.44 13.37
N ASP A 355 -32.01 -2.62 13.50
CA ASP A 355 -32.97 -2.71 12.39
C ASP A 355 -33.67 -1.38 12.07
N GLU A 356 -33.15 -0.24 12.52
CA GLU A 356 -33.81 1.06 12.35
C GLU A 356 -33.82 1.52 10.88
N VAL A 357 -35.03 1.63 10.34
CA VAL A 357 -35.32 2.16 9.00
C VAL A 357 -36.35 3.30 9.08
N PHE A 358 -36.01 4.44 8.49
CA PHE A 358 -36.96 5.52 8.25
C PHE A 358 -37.45 5.43 6.80
N GLU A 359 -38.73 5.16 6.57
CA GLU A 359 -39.32 5.16 5.21
C GLU A 359 -39.35 6.56 4.56
N SER A 360 -39.34 7.59 5.39
CA SER A 360 -39.13 8.98 4.98
C SER A 360 -38.40 9.69 6.12
N GLY A 361 -37.13 9.99 5.92
CA GLY A 361 -36.22 10.52 6.92
C GLY A 361 -35.33 11.63 6.38
N ASP A 362 -34.78 12.40 7.32
CA ASP A 362 -33.86 13.50 7.07
C ASP A 362 -32.53 13.24 7.79
N ILE A 363 -31.40 13.56 7.15
CA ILE A 363 -30.05 13.53 7.75
C ILE A 363 -29.47 14.93 7.71
N VAL A 364 -29.10 15.48 8.87
CA VAL A 364 -28.39 16.75 8.99
C VAL A 364 -26.91 16.45 9.18
N ILE A 365 -26.07 17.07 8.35
CA ILE A 365 -24.63 16.88 8.32
C ILE A 365 -23.99 18.26 8.55
N ARG A 366 -23.03 18.30 9.48
CA ARG A 366 -22.24 19.48 9.79
C ARG A 366 -20.78 19.13 9.57
N ASN A 367 -20.14 19.87 8.68
CA ASN A 367 -18.78 19.62 8.21
C ASN A 367 -18.68 18.18 7.70
N ASN A 368 -17.88 17.35 8.36
CA ASN A 368 -17.65 15.95 8.04
C ASN A 368 -18.42 14.95 8.93
N ARG A 369 -19.29 15.39 9.85
CA ARG A 369 -20.00 14.51 10.79
C ARG A 369 -21.53 14.61 10.70
N ILE A 370 -22.19 13.49 10.97
CA ILE A 370 -23.65 13.41 11.08
C ILE A 370 -24.07 14.13 12.36
N ALA A 371 -24.84 15.21 12.24
CA ALA A 371 -25.34 15.97 13.38
C ALA A 371 -26.63 15.36 13.95
N SER A 372 -27.52 14.87 13.08
CA SER A 372 -28.75 14.18 13.49
C SER A 372 -29.36 13.40 12.32
N VAL A 373 -30.05 12.30 12.63
CA VAL A 373 -30.87 11.51 11.70
C VAL A 373 -32.23 11.26 12.34
N GLY A 374 -33.30 11.19 11.54
CA GLY A 374 -34.62 10.86 12.05
C GLY A 374 -35.70 10.89 10.98
N ALA A 375 -36.94 10.58 11.36
CA ALA A 375 -38.10 10.71 10.48
C ALA A 375 -38.24 12.14 9.93
N SER A 376 -38.73 12.29 8.70
CA SER A 376 -38.75 13.59 8.04
C SER A 376 -39.55 14.62 8.84
N GLY A 377 -38.97 15.80 9.05
CA GLY A 377 -39.54 16.87 9.89
C GLY A 377 -39.39 16.68 11.40
N SER A 378 -38.75 15.61 11.88
CA SER A 378 -38.48 15.38 13.32
C SER A 378 -37.13 15.95 13.79
N VAL A 379 -36.19 16.17 12.87
CA VAL A 379 -34.86 16.73 13.17
C VAL A 379 -34.85 18.26 13.06
N SER A 380 -34.00 18.91 13.85
CA SER A 380 -33.80 20.36 13.77
C SER A 380 -32.87 20.71 12.62
N ILE A 381 -33.41 21.38 11.59
CA ILE A 381 -32.64 21.80 10.42
C ILE A 381 -32.15 23.24 10.61
N PRO A 382 -30.84 23.51 10.57
CA PRO A 382 -30.30 24.87 10.60
C PRO A 382 -30.80 25.71 9.42
N ASP A 383 -31.08 26.99 9.65
CA ASP A 383 -31.56 27.90 8.58
C ASP A 383 -30.56 28.06 7.44
N ALA A 384 -29.26 27.96 7.73
CA ALA A 384 -28.18 28.11 6.76
C ALA A 384 -27.84 26.81 6.01
N ALA A 385 -28.43 25.67 6.38
CA ALA A 385 -28.10 24.38 5.78
C ALA A 385 -28.58 24.29 4.33
N THR A 386 -27.70 23.82 3.44
CA THR A 386 -28.07 23.45 2.06
C THR A 386 -29.06 22.30 2.12
N ARG A 387 -30.24 22.47 1.50
CA ARG A 387 -31.28 21.44 1.46
C ARG A 387 -31.20 20.66 0.16
N MET A 388 -31.13 19.33 0.25
CA MET A 388 -31.12 18.45 -0.92
C MET A 388 -32.26 17.45 -0.83
N ASP A 389 -33.11 17.42 -1.86
CA ASP A 389 -34.26 16.51 -1.95
C ASP A 389 -33.80 15.10 -2.35
N MET A 390 -34.08 14.13 -1.47
CA MET A 390 -33.76 12.72 -1.62
C MET A 390 -35.02 11.85 -1.76
N SER A 391 -36.17 12.47 -2.02
CA SER A 391 -37.43 11.76 -2.22
C SER A 391 -37.29 10.65 -3.27
N GLY A 392 -37.77 9.45 -2.92
CA GLY A 392 -37.74 8.28 -3.80
C GLY A 392 -36.39 7.53 -3.82
N ARG A 393 -35.39 7.98 -3.05
CA ARG A 393 -34.08 7.34 -2.92
C ARG A 393 -33.93 6.63 -1.59
N THR A 394 -32.91 5.77 -1.50
CA THR A 394 -32.50 5.11 -0.26
C THR A 394 -31.10 5.58 0.14
N ILE A 395 -30.88 5.84 1.43
CA ILE A 395 -29.58 6.17 2.01
C ILE A 395 -29.16 5.06 2.96
N ILE A 396 -27.92 4.62 2.82
CA ILE A 396 -27.25 3.64 3.69
C ILE A 396 -25.87 4.17 4.11
N PRO A 397 -25.22 3.61 5.15
CA PRO A 397 -23.82 3.92 5.45
C PRO A 397 -22.89 3.64 4.26
N GLY A 398 -21.75 4.31 4.25
CA GLY A 398 -20.66 4.03 3.33
C GLY A 398 -20.22 2.56 3.42
N PHE A 399 -19.98 1.93 2.28
CA PHE A 399 -19.53 0.54 2.26
C PHE A 399 -18.12 0.41 2.83
N VAL A 400 -17.90 -0.64 3.62
CA VAL A 400 -16.60 -1.04 4.16
C VAL A 400 -16.12 -2.27 3.41
N ASP A 401 -15.01 -2.14 2.69
CA ASP A 401 -14.30 -3.27 2.09
C ASP A 401 -13.23 -3.77 3.04
N THR A 402 -13.48 -4.89 3.71
CA THR A 402 -12.55 -5.45 4.70
C THR A 402 -11.35 -6.11 4.04
N HIS A 403 -11.34 -6.35 2.72
CA HIS A 403 -10.19 -6.88 2.02
C HIS A 403 -10.20 -6.43 0.57
N ALA A 404 -9.48 -5.35 0.29
CA ALA A 404 -9.23 -4.83 -1.04
C ALA A 404 -7.77 -5.07 -1.46
N HIS A 405 -7.50 -4.88 -2.74
CA HIS A 405 -6.16 -4.52 -3.22
C HIS A 405 -6.30 -3.37 -4.19
N LEU A 406 -6.00 -2.14 -3.74
CA LEU A 406 -6.26 -0.92 -4.52
C LEU A 406 -5.18 -0.67 -5.58
N ARG A 407 -4.03 -1.34 -5.49
CA ARG A 407 -3.01 -1.38 -6.55
C ARG A 407 -2.45 -0.02 -7.01
N GLY A 408 -2.11 0.87 -6.07
CA GLY A 408 -1.36 2.10 -6.37
C GLY A 408 0.06 1.81 -6.91
N SER A 409 0.59 2.71 -7.75
CA SER A 409 1.93 2.60 -8.35
C SER A 409 3.05 2.59 -7.30
N PHE A 410 4.14 1.87 -7.56
CA PHE A 410 5.32 1.90 -6.70
C PHE A 410 6.36 2.91 -7.18
N ASN A 411 7.14 3.42 -6.22
CA ASN A 411 8.28 4.34 -6.41
C ASN A 411 7.88 5.72 -6.96
N ILE A 412 7.45 5.77 -8.21
CA ILE A 412 6.89 6.97 -8.83
C ILE A 412 5.39 6.91 -8.64
N HIS A 413 4.83 7.83 -7.87
CA HIS A 413 3.40 7.89 -7.59
C HIS A 413 2.63 8.59 -8.70
N ARG A 414 1.35 8.25 -8.78
CA ARG A 414 0.33 8.97 -9.54
C ARG A 414 -0.43 9.89 -8.62
N ALA A 415 -0.85 11.05 -9.13
CA ALA A 415 -1.70 11.97 -8.38
C ALA A 415 -3.08 11.37 -8.12
N GLN A 416 -3.65 10.71 -9.14
CA GLN A 416 -4.95 10.07 -9.02
C GLN A 416 -4.93 8.66 -9.65
N PRO A 417 -4.64 7.60 -8.87
CA PRO A 417 -4.83 6.23 -9.31
C PRO A 417 -6.33 5.97 -9.54
N TRP A 418 -6.65 5.33 -10.67
CA TRP A 418 -8.03 5.10 -11.11
C TRP A 418 -8.79 4.11 -10.25
N SER A 419 -8.10 3.12 -9.69
CA SER A 419 -8.68 2.11 -8.83
C SER A 419 -9.29 2.71 -7.55
N TYR A 420 -8.68 3.75 -7.00
CA TYR A 420 -9.18 4.44 -5.80
C TYR A 420 -10.47 5.19 -6.12
N ALA A 421 -10.50 5.90 -7.26
CA ALA A 421 -11.69 6.56 -7.77
C ALA A 421 -12.81 5.54 -8.07
N ALA A 422 -12.49 4.43 -8.74
CA ALA A 422 -13.46 3.38 -9.06
C ALA A 422 -14.15 2.85 -7.80
N ASN A 423 -13.42 2.50 -6.74
CA ASN A 423 -14.06 2.00 -5.52
C ASN A 423 -14.99 3.04 -4.86
N LEU A 424 -14.56 4.31 -4.78
CA LEU A 424 -15.41 5.36 -4.24
C LEU A 424 -16.67 5.58 -5.07
N ALA A 425 -16.57 5.59 -6.40
CA ALA A 425 -17.70 5.76 -7.32
C ALA A 425 -18.78 4.68 -7.14
N TYR A 426 -18.38 3.49 -6.71
CA TYR A 426 -19.26 2.36 -6.38
C TYR A 426 -19.65 2.31 -4.88
N GLY A 427 -19.38 3.38 -4.12
CA GLY A 427 -19.90 3.57 -2.76
C GLY A 427 -18.99 3.06 -1.64
N VAL A 428 -17.82 2.50 -1.94
CA VAL A 428 -16.82 2.11 -0.93
C VAL A 428 -16.16 3.37 -0.39
N THR A 429 -16.44 3.70 0.87
CA THR A 429 -15.86 4.89 1.53
C THR A 429 -14.67 4.54 2.42
N THR A 430 -14.55 3.28 2.83
CA THR A 430 -13.43 2.75 3.62
C THR A 430 -13.01 1.39 3.08
N ALA A 431 -11.71 1.19 2.93
CA ALA A 431 -11.13 -0.08 2.46
C ALA A 431 -9.91 -0.45 3.29
N ARG A 432 -9.78 -1.74 3.62
CA ARG A 432 -8.53 -2.31 4.14
C ARG A 432 -7.77 -2.99 3.01
N ASP A 433 -6.51 -2.59 2.78
CA ASP A 433 -5.59 -3.29 1.87
C ASP A 433 -4.59 -4.14 2.68
N PRO A 434 -4.84 -5.45 2.86
CA PRO A 434 -4.15 -6.26 3.84
C PRO A 434 -2.76 -6.72 3.35
N GLN A 435 -2.37 -6.46 2.10
CA GLN A 435 -1.01 -6.69 1.63
C GLN A 435 -0.81 -5.96 0.30
N THR A 436 0.04 -4.95 0.28
CA THR A 436 0.43 -4.31 -0.99
C THR A 436 1.80 -4.76 -1.45
N GLY A 437 2.64 -5.29 -0.54
CA GLY A 437 4.01 -5.69 -0.84
C GLY A 437 4.96 -4.50 -1.02
N SER A 438 4.51 -3.30 -0.63
CA SER A 438 5.30 -2.08 -0.53
C SER A 438 4.78 -1.20 0.61
N SER A 439 5.57 -0.22 1.02
CA SER A 439 5.13 0.86 1.91
C SER A 439 4.62 2.09 1.16
N ASP A 440 4.65 2.09 -0.18
CA ASP A 440 4.09 3.17 -1.01
C ASP A 440 2.64 3.54 -0.63
N VAL A 441 1.86 2.56 -0.17
CA VAL A 441 0.48 2.76 0.27
C VAL A 441 0.35 3.73 1.45
N LEU A 442 1.38 3.90 2.27
CA LEU A 442 1.37 4.86 3.37
C LEU A 442 1.28 6.30 2.85
N SER A 443 1.99 6.61 1.76
CA SER A 443 1.87 7.91 1.08
C SER A 443 0.50 8.08 0.44
N TYR A 444 -0.06 7.02 -0.16
CA TYR A 444 -1.42 7.06 -0.73
C TYR A 444 -2.51 7.26 0.33
N GLU A 445 -2.35 6.67 1.51
CA GLU A 445 -3.23 6.93 2.65
C GLU A 445 -3.18 8.40 3.04
N ASP A 446 -1.99 8.98 3.14
CA ASP A 446 -1.81 10.40 3.46
C ASP A 446 -2.36 11.32 2.35
N PHE A 447 -2.25 10.96 1.06
CA PHE A 447 -2.90 11.69 -0.04
C PHE A 447 -4.42 11.75 0.11
N VAL A 448 -5.06 10.66 0.53
CA VAL A 448 -6.52 10.65 0.81
C VAL A 448 -6.84 11.44 2.07
N ARG A 449 -6.03 11.33 3.12
CA ARG A 449 -6.21 12.05 4.41
C ARG A 449 -6.10 13.56 4.22
N ALA A 450 -5.20 14.04 3.36
CA ALA A 450 -5.02 15.45 3.02
C ALA A 450 -5.99 15.96 1.94
N GLY A 451 -6.83 15.09 1.37
CA GLY A 451 -7.76 15.48 0.29
C GLY A 451 -7.08 15.84 -1.04
N ARG A 452 -5.80 15.46 -1.20
CA ARG A 452 -5.03 15.58 -2.45
C ARG A 452 -5.41 14.50 -3.47
N MET A 453 -6.07 13.43 -3.04
CA MET A 453 -6.52 12.32 -3.89
C MET A 453 -7.94 11.88 -3.53
N VAL A 454 -8.75 11.60 -4.54
CA VAL A 454 -10.11 11.06 -4.40
C VAL A 454 -10.07 9.54 -4.28
N GLY A 455 -10.71 9.00 -3.24
CA GLY A 455 -10.78 7.56 -2.99
C GLY A 455 -11.36 7.23 -1.61
N PRO A 456 -11.54 5.92 -1.33
CA PRO A 456 -11.87 5.47 0.02
C PRO A 456 -10.74 5.81 0.99
N ARG A 457 -11.07 5.95 2.27
CA ARG A 457 -10.07 5.92 3.33
C ARG A 457 -9.42 4.55 3.38
N ILE A 458 -8.10 4.54 3.47
CA ILE A 458 -7.30 3.32 3.37
C ILE A 458 -6.76 2.97 4.75
N TYR A 459 -6.95 1.73 5.16
CA TYR A 459 -6.20 1.10 6.23
C TYR A 459 -5.35 0.00 5.58
N SER A 460 -4.04 0.11 5.58
CA SER A 460 -3.20 -0.91 4.96
C SER A 460 -2.20 -1.47 5.94
N THR A 461 -1.88 -2.75 5.79
CA THR A 461 -0.75 -3.36 6.49
C THR A 461 0.58 -3.00 5.81
N GLY A 462 0.57 -2.48 4.57
CA GLY A 462 1.77 -2.35 3.75
C GLY A 462 2.31 -3.71 3.31
N GLN A 463 3.52 -4.04 3.74
CA GLN A 463 4.15 -5.34 3.46
C GLN A 463 3.60 -6.42 4.41
N GLY A 464 3.33 -7.63 3.93
CA GLY A 464 2.89 -8.74 4.79
C GLY A 464 4.04 -9.32 5.64
N VAL A 465 3.70 -10.04 6.71
CA VAL A 465 4.63 -10.80 7.55
C VAL A 465 4.71 -12.25 7.01
N PHE A 466 5.88 -12.66 6.53
CA PHE A 466 6.13 -13.96 5.90
C PHE A 466 7.09 -14.81 6.72
N SER A 467 7.20 -16.11 6.40
CA SER A 467 8.24 -16.99 6.97
C SER A 467 9.66 -16.50 6.68
N GLY A 468 9.85 -15.72 5.61
CA GLY A 468 11.12 -15.08 5.27
C GLY A 468 11.56 -13.97 6.24
N GLU A 469 10.73 -13.54 7.19
CA GLU A 469 11.14 -12.64 8.29
C GLU A 469 12.05 -13.36 9.30
N GLY A 470 12.11 -14.70 9.29
CA GLY A 470 13.08 -15.46 10.09
C GLY A 470 12.79 -15.48 11.60
N ILE A 471 11.55 -15.18 12.03
CA ILE A 471 11.17 -15.09 13.45
C ILE A 471 11.43 -16.42 14.16
N SER A 472 12.33 -16.39 15.14
CA SER A 472 12.80 -17.51 15.94
C SER A 472 12.64 -17.32 17.45
N SER A 473 12.17 -16.14 17.88
CA SER A 473 11.84 -15.84 19.28
C SER A 473 10.69 -14.82 19.40
N LEU A 474 10.16 -14.65 20.62
CA LEU A 474 9.17 -13.61 20.92
C LEU A 474 9.74 -12.19 20.73
N GLU A 475 11.01 -11.96 21.08
CA GLU A 475 11.61 -10.62 20.90
C GLU A 475 11.77 -10.28 19.41
N GLU A 476 12.14 -11.25 18.58
CA GLU A 476 12.16 -11.04 17.13
C GLU A 476 10.76 -10.78 16.57
N ALA A 477 9.73 -11.45 17.09
CA ALA A 477 8.35 -11.14 16.73
C ALA A 477 7.99 -9.70 17.09
N ARG A 478 8.37 -9.20 18.27
CA ARG A 478 8.19 -7.79 18.66
C ARG A 478 8.92 -6.85 17.72
N ASN A 479 10.19 -7.12 17.40
CA ASN A 479 10.97 -6.29 16.49
C ASN A 479 10.33 -6.19 15.10
N VAL A 480 9.89 -7.32 14.53
CA VAL A 480 9.17 -7.31 13.25
C VAL A 480 7.87 -6.52 13.35
N LEU A 481 7.10 -6.68 14.43
CA LEU A 481 5.80 -6.01 14.59
C LEU A 481 5.92 -4.51 14.93
N ARG A 482 7.01 -4.07 15.59
CA ARG A 482 7.31 -2.64 15.81
C ARG A 482 7.35 -1.84 14.51
N ARG A 483 7.76 -2.47 13.40
CA ARG A 483 7.68 -1.89 12.05
C ARG A 483 6.28 -1.32 11.74
N TYR A 484 5.24 -2.02 12.18
CA TYR A 484 3.85 -1.72 11.89
C TYR A 484 3.22 -0.79 12.93
N SER A 485 3.56 -0.96 14.22
CA SER A 485 3.04 -0.12 15.30
C SER A 485 3.74 1.25 15.35
N ASP A 486 5.07 1.28 15.36
CA ASP A 486 5.85 2.45 15.77
C ASP A 486 6.33 3.30 14.57
N TYR A 487 6.36 2.70 13.37
CA TYR A 487 6.91 3.34 12.18
C TYR A 487 5.88 3.53 11.07
N PHE A 488 5.17 2.46 10.68
CA PHE A 488 4.17 2.57 9.63
C PHE A 488 2.80 3.04 10.14
N ASP A 489 2.52 2.84 11.42
CA ASP A 489 1.23 3.15 12.04
C ASP A 489 0.04 2.53 11.28
N THR A 490 0.11 1.22 11.04
CA THR A 490 -0.89 0.50 10.22
C THR A 490 -2.07 -0.05 11.01
N LYS A 491 -1.97 -0.12 12.34
CA LYS A 491 -2.96 -0.70 13.28
C LYS A 491 -3.25 -2.20 13.09
N THR A 492 -2.88 -2.75 11.95
CA THR A 492 -3.07 -4.15 11.58
C THR A 492 -1.83 -4.69 10.86
N ILE A 493 -1.64 -6.00 10.94
CA ILE A 493 -0.69 -6.75 10.11
C ILE A 493 -1.43 -7.87 9.38
N LYS A 494 -0.82 -8.39 8.32
CA LYS A 494 -1.28 -9.61 7.65
C LYS A 494 -0.17 -10.64 7.65
N MET A 495 -0.45 -11.78 8.27
CA MET A 495 0.47 -12.90 8.38
C MET A 495 0.20 -13.94 7.28
N TYR A 496 1.22 -14.17 6.45
CA TYR A 496 1.25 -15.18 5.39
C TYR A 496 2.08 -16.39 5.82
N GLY A 497 1.49 -17.26 6.65
CA GLY A 497 2.13 -18.53 7.04
C GLY A 497 3.53 -18.36 7.63
N ALA A 498 3.68 -17.44 8.60
CA ALA A 498 4.97 -17.11 9.21
C ALA A 498 5.46 -18.19 10.19
N GLY A 499 5.82 -19.37 9.67
CA GLY A 499 6.41 -20.46 10.44
C GLY A 499 5.38 -21.40 11.10
N ASN A 500 5.83 -22.09 12.14
CA ASN A 500 5.03 -23.10 12.86
C ASN A 500 4.06 -22.43 13.87
N ARG A 501 3.33 -23.24 14.67
CA ARG A 501 2.37 -22.69 15.64
C ARG A 501 3.02 -21.88 16.76
N GLU A 502 4.22 -22.24 17.19
CA GLU A 502 4.94 -21.48 18.23
C GLU A 502 5.26 -20.06 17.75
N VAL A 503 5.74 -19.93 16.51
CA VAL A 503 5.98 -18.61 15.90
C VAL A 503 4.68 -17.79 15.80
N ARG A 504 3.56 -18.41 15.41
CA ARG A 504 2.25 -17.73 15.41
C ARG A 504 1.84 -17.26 16.80
N GLN A 505 2.10 -18.06 17.82
CA GLN A 505 1.82 -17.69 19.21
C GLN A 505 2.71 -16.55 19.70
N TRP A 506 3.95 -16.42 19.21
CA TRP A 506 4.77 -15.25 19.47
C TRP A 506 4.25 -14.01 18.73
N ILE A 507 3.84 -14.14 17.47
CA ILE A 507 3.27 -13.04 16.68
C ILE A 507 2.02 -12.50 17.36
N ILE A 508 1.07 -13.35 17.77
CA ILE A 508 -0.18 -12.88 18.40
C ILE A 508 0.07 -12.26 19.80
N GLN A 509 1.07 -12.75 20.54
CA GLN A 509 1.50 -12.14 21.81
C GLN A 509 2.08 -10.74 21.58
N ALA A 510 3.01 -10.59 20.64
CA ALA A 510 3.58 -9.30 20.27
C ALA A 510 2.53 -8.35 19.71
N ALA A 511 1.58 -8.84 18.91
CA ALA A 511 0.48 -8.03 18.39
C ALA A 511 -0.40 -7.46 19.50
N ARG A 512 -0.71 -8.27 20.53
CA ARG A 512 -1.44 -7.79 21.70
C ARG A 512 -0.66 -6.72 22.47
N GLU A 513 0.64 -6.91 22.66
CA GLU A 513 1.51 -5.96 23.39
C GLU A 513 1.67 -4.63 22.65
N LEU A 514 1.58 -4.66 21.31
CA LEU A 514 1.77 -3.50 20.43
C LEU A 514 0.45 -2.92 19.90
N GLU A 515 -0.69 -3.39 20.42
CA GLU A 515 -2.02 -2.93 20.03
C GLU A 515 -2.24 -2.99 18.51
N LEU A 516 -1.89 -4.13 17.91
CA LEU A 516 -2.10 -4.45 16.50
C LEU A 516 -3.16 -5.53 16.36
N MET A 517 -4.07 -5.41 15.39
CA MET A 517 -5.05 -6.45 15.05
C MET A 517 -4.57 -7.31 13.87
N PRO A 518 -3.98 -8.51 14.10
CA PRO A 518 -3.37 -9.31 13.05
C PRO A 518 -4.39 -10.17 12.30
N THR A 519 -4.34 -10.10 10.97
CA THR A 519 -5.09 -11.00 10.09
C THR A 519 -4.24 -12.09 9.49
N THR A 520 -4.88 -13.16 9.02
CA THR A 520 -4.19 -14.34 8.46
C THR A 520 -4.57 -14.61 7.02
N GLU A 521 -3.66 -15.25 6.29
CA GLU A 521 -3.97 -15.89 5.01
C GLU A 521 -4.72 -17.22 5.26
N GLY A 522 -5.95 -17.37 4.78
CA GLY A 522 -6.77 -18.58 4.95
C GLY A 522 -6.18 -19.87 4.37
N SER A 523 -5.11 -19.76 3.56
CA SER A 523 -4.14 -20.82 3.23
C SER A 523 -4.68 -22.14 2.64
N LEU A 524 -5.96 -22.23 2.23
CA LEU A 524 -6.60 -23.48 1.79
C LEU A 524 -6.43 -24.66 2.78
N ASP A 525 -6.17 -24.39 4.06
CA ASP A 525 -5.92 -25.40 5.10
C ASP A 525 -6.84 -25.17 6.30
N LEU A 526 -7.91 -25.97 6.39
CA LEU A 526 -8.88 -25.88 7.48
C LEU A 526 -8.22 -26.08 8.85
N ARG A 527 -7.26 -27.00 8.98
CA ARG A 527 -6.61 -27.26 10.26
C ARG A 527 -5.82 -26.02 10.70
N LEU A 528 -5.13 -25.37 9.78
CA LEU A 528 -4.42 -24.13 10.08
C LEU A 528 -5.40 -23.04 10.55
N ASN A 529 -6.48 -22.81 9.80
CA ASN A 529 -7.50 -21.81 10.13
C ASN A 529 -8.12 -22.02 11.52
N LEU A 530 -8.49 -23.25 11.85
CA LEU A 530 -9.04 -23.57 13.18
C LEU A 530 -8.02 -23.33 14.29
N THR A 531 -6.73 -23.58 14.06
CA THR A 531 -5.71 -23.25 15.07
C THR A 531 -5.48 -21.75 15.20
N MET A 532 -5.61 -20.97 14.13
CA MET A 532 -5.49 -19.50 14.18
C MET A 532 -6.68 -18.88 14.93
N ALA A 533 -7.89 -19.40 14.73
CA ALA A 533 -9.06 -19.05 15.56
C ALA A 533 -8.80 -19.36 17.05
N GLN A 534 -8.27 -20.56 17.36
CA GLN A 534 -7.92 -20.93 18.74
C GLN A 534 -6.82 -20.05 19.34
N ASP A 535 -5.86 -19.60 18.54
CA ASP A 535 -4.73 -18.77 18.95
C ASP A 535 -5.14 -17.30 19.16
N GLY A 536 -6.32 -16.87 18.68
CA GLY A 536 -6.91 -15.55 18.97
C GLY A 536 -6.62 -14.47 17.92
N TYR A 537 -6.34 -14.84 16.67
CA TYR A 537 -6.17 -13.87 15.58
C TYR A 537 -7.47 -13.09 15.31
N SER A 538 -7.36 -11.79 15.05
CA SER A 538 -8.51 -10.90 14.94
C SER A 538 -9.30 -11.10 13.63
N GLY A 539 -8.66 -11.64 12.59
CA GLY A 539 -9.34 -11.94 11.33
C GLY A 539 -8.64 -12.98 10.48
N THR A 540 -9.42 -13.62 9.62
CA THR A 540 -8.94 -14.51 8.56
C THR A 540 -9.49 -14.05 7.22
N GLU A 541 -8.59 -13.96 6.25
CA GLU A 541 -8.95 -13.66 4.87
C GLU A 541 -9.09 -14.94 4.06
N HIS A 542 -9.93 -14.87 3.03
CA HIS A 542 -10.37 -15.99 2.21
C HIS A 542 -11.23 -17.00 2.98
N ASN A 543 -12.14 -17.67 2.27
CA ASN A 543 -13.07 -18.59 2.91
C ASN A 543 -12.35 -19.80 3.52
N LEU A 544 -12.86 -20.26 4.66
CA LEU A 544 -12.45 -21.55 5.21
C LEU A 544 -12.82 -22.66 4.21
N PRO A 545 -11.88 -23.56 3.88
CA PRO A 545 -12.13 -24.61 2.89
C PRO A 545 -12.94 -25.76 3.49
N GLY A 546 -13.54 -26.58 2.62
CA GLY A 546 -14.24 -27.80 3.02
C GLY A 546 -15.68 -27.58 3.47
N VAL A 547 -16.39 -26.64 2.84
CA VAL A 547 -17.81 -26.37 3.07
C VAL A 547 -18.70 -27.59 2.69
N PRO A 548 -19.87 -27.79 3.35
CA PRO A 548 -20.41 -26.97 4.44
C PRO A 548 -19.64 -27.15 5.75
N LEU A 549 -19.48 -26.06 6.50
CA LEU A 549 -18.88 -26.06 7.84
C LEU A 549 -19.98 -26.16 8.89
N PHE A 550 -19.78 -27.02 9.88
CA PHE A 550 -20.82 -27.36 10.86
C PHE A 550 -20.75 -26.50 12.11
N LYS A 551 -21.75 -26.67 12.96
CA LYS A 551 -21.98 -25.91 14.20
C LYS A 551 -20.74 -25.78 15.10
N ASP A 552 -19.91 -26.81 15.20
CA ASP A 552 -18.68 -26.78 15.99
C ASP A 552 -17.64 -25.78 15.46
N VAL A 553 -17.52 -25.67 14.13
CA VAL A 553 -16.67 -24.67 13.47
C VAL A 553 -17.28 -23.27 13.60
N VAL A 554 -18.59 -23.13 13.39
CA VAL A 554 -19.31 -21.86 13.58
C VAL A 554 -19.10 -21.33 15.00
N GLU A 555 -19.38 -22.15 16.01
CA GLU A 555 -19.23 -21.77 17.42
C GLU A 555 -17.78 -21.42 17.76
N LEU A 556 -16.79 -22.15 17.19
CA LEU A 556 -15.38 -21.82 17.41
C LEU A 556 -15.01 -20.44 16.85
N VAL A 557 -15.41 -20.15 15.60
CA VAL A 557 -15.08 -18.88 14.93
C VAL A 557 -15.78 -17.70 15.61
N ALA A 558 -17.06 -17.86 15.96
CA ALA A 558 -17.80 -16.84 16.68
C ALA A 558 -17.19 -16.57 18.08
N GLN A 559 -16.90 -17.62 18.85
CA GLN A 559 -16.31 -17.48 20.19
C GLN A 559 -14.86 -17.01 20.17
N SER A 560 -14.13 -17.17 19.06
CA SER A 560 -12.77 -16.62 18.93
C SER A 560 -12.75 -15.13 18.63
N ASN A 561 -13.91 -14.53 18.35
CA ASN A 561 -14.02 -13.15 17.87
C ASN A 561 -13.17 -12.88 16.59
N MET A 562 -12.94 -13.93 15.79
CA MET A 562 -12.14 -13.83 14.57
C MET A 562 -13.06 -13.45 13.42
N ALA A 563 -12.85 -12.27 12.83
CA ALA A 563 -13.60 -11.86 11.65
C ALA A 563 -13.29 -12.76 10.45
N THR A 564 -14.33 -13.31 9.81
CA THR A 564 -14.18 -14.08 8.56
C THR A 564 -14.48 -13.21 7.35
N THR A 565 -13.46 -12.90 6.54
CA THR A 565 -13.61 -12.18 5.26
C THR A 565 -13.36 -13.16 4.11
N PRO A 566 -14.40 -13.74 3.50
CA PRO A 566 -14.25 -14.92 2.63
C PRO A 566 -13.68 -14.63 1.25
N THR A 567 -13.77 -13.40 0.74
CA THR A 567 -13.38 -13.05 -0.64
C THR A 567 -13.94 -14.06 -1.66
N ILE A 568 -15.25 -14.32 -1.62
CA ILE A 568 -15.95 -15.33 -2.42
C ILE A 568 -15.70 -15.13 -3.91
N VAL A 569 -15.50 -13.90 -4.38
CA VAL A 569 -15.07 -13.62 -5.76
C VAL A 569 -13.83 -14.41 -6.18
N VAL A 570 -12.93 -14.76 -5.24
CA VAL A 570 -11.80 -15.69 -5.41
C VAL A 570 -11.87 -16.93 -4.51
N THR A 571 -13.01 -17.59 -4.55
CA THR A 571 -13.29 -18.84 -3.82
C THR A 571 -12.11 -19.81 -3.71
N TYR A 572 -11.88 -20.27 -2.49
CA TYR A 572 -11.05 -21.43 -2.15
C TYR A 572 -11.91 -22.70 -2.08
N GLY A 573 -11.50 -23.74 -2.82
CA GLY A 573 -12.18 -25.03 -2.86
C GLY A 573 -13.24 -25.19 -3.96
N GLY A 574 -13.39 -24.19 -4.84
CA GLY A 574 -14.25 -24.22 -6.03
C GLY A 574 -13.78 -23.22 -7.08
N PRO A 575 -14.52 -23.03 -8.19
CA PRO A 575 -14.26 -21.94 -9.12
C PRO A 575 -14.39 -20.57 -8.44
N TRP A 576 -13.52 -19.64 -8.80
CA TRP A 576 -13.65 -18.23 -8.41
C TRP A 576 -15.02 -17.71 -8.82
N ALA A 577 -15.80 -17.21 -7.87
CA ALA A 577 -17.20 -16.83 -8.12
C ALA A 577 -17.33 -15.61 -9.05
N GLU A 578 -16.29 -14.80 -9.24
CA GLU A 578 -16.29 -13.74 -10.26
C GLU A 578 -16.61 -14.28 -11.68
N ASN A 579 -16.25 -15.54 -11.96
CA ASN A 579 -16.55 -16.16 -13.26
C ASN A 579 -18.06 -16.32 -13.50
N LEU A 580 -18.87 -16.42 -12.44
CA LEU A 580 -20.33 -16.41 -12.57
C LEU A 580 -20.76 -15.11 -13.24
N PHE A 581 -20.31 -13.97 -12.70
CA PHE A 581 -20.69 -12.65 -13.21
C PHE A 581 -20.16 -12.36 -14.61
N TYR A 582 -18.91 -12.72 -14.93
CA TYR A 582 -18.41 -12.57 -16.31
C TYR A 582 -19.17 -13.41 -17.34
N THR A 583 -19.87 -14.47 -16.91
CA THR A 583 -20.68 -15.30 -17.82
C THR A 583 -22.15 -14.89 -17.88
N THR A 584 -22.67 -14.19 -16.86
CA THR A 584 -24.10 -13.86 -16.74
C THR A 584 -24.42 -12.37 -16.87
N THR A 585 -23.41 -11.48 -16.83
CA THR A 585 -23.58 -10.02 -16.91
C THR A 585 -22.82 -9.42 -18.09
N ASP A 586 -23.26 -8.25 -18.58
CA ASP A 586 -22.60 -7.55 -19.70
C ASP A 586 -21.56 -6.53 -19.20
N VAL A 587 -20.52 -7.03 -18.52
CA VAL A 587 -19.41 -6.23 -17.96
C VAL A 587 -18.71 -5.39 -19.05
N LEU A 588 -18.62 -5.92 -20.27
CA LEU A 588 -17.91 -5.28 -21.38
C LEU A 588 -18.57 -3.97 -21.83
N ARG A 589 -19.87 -3.79 -21.57
CA ARG A 589 -20.66 -2.60 -21.97
C ARG A 589 -21.18 -1.80 -20.78
N ASP A 590 -20.67 -2.05 -19.58
CA ASP A 590 -21.02 -1.26 -18.41
C ASP A 590 -20.39 0.15 -18.53
N GLU A 591 -21.24 1.17 -18.69
CA GLU A 591 -20.82 2.55 -18.94
C GLU A 591 -20.10 3.18 -17.74
N LYS A 592 -20.56 2.86 -16.52
CA LYS A 592 -19.93 3.34 -15.29
C LYS A 592 -18.57 2.71 -15.10
N LEU A 593 -18.46 1.40 -15.34
CA LEU A 593 -17.18 0.69 -15.27
C LEU A 593 -16.18 1.27 -16.28
N ALA A 594 -16.62 1.51 -17.53
CA ALA A 594 -15.79 2.11 -18.58
C ALA A 594 -15.35 3.55 -18.27
N THR A 595 -16.08 4.25 -17.39
CA THR A 595 -15.70 5.60 -16.94
C THR A 595 -14.47 5.54 -16.02
N PHE A 596 -14.44 4.59 -15.07
CA PHE A 596 -13.40 4.54 -14.02
C PHE A 596 -12.32 3.47 -14.24
N THR A 597 -12.51 2.55 -15.16
CA THR A 597 -11.58 1.43 -15.40
C THR A 597 -11.01 1.49 -16.82
N PRO A 598 -9.68 1.36 -17.00
CA PRO A 598 -9.08 1.29 -18.33
C PRO A 598 -9.70 0.18 -19.18
N TRP A 599 -9.89 0.46 -20.47
CA TRP A 599 -10.48 -0.51 -21.40
C TRP A 599 -9.71 -1.82 -21.43
N GLU A 600 -8.38 -1.78 -21.36
CA GLU A 600 -7.52 -2.96 -21.36
C GLU A 600 -7.83 -3.90 -20.20
N GLU A 601 -8.12 -3.36 -19.01
CA GLU A 601 -8.49 -4.11 -17.80
C GLU A 601 -9.85 -4.79 -17.98
N ILE A 602 -10.86 -4.04 -18.46
CA ILE A 602 -12.19 -4.60 -18.74
C ILE A 602 -12.09 -5.68 -19.83
N TYR A 603 -11.42 -5.37 -20.94
CA TYR A 603 -11.34 -6.24 -22.10
C TYR A 603 -10.61 -7.54 -21.78
N GLN A 604 -9.48 -7.50 -21.06
CA GLN A 604 -8.73 -8.71 -20.75
C GLN A 604 -9.51 -9.67 -19.83
N LYS A 605 -10.42 -9.15 -19.01
CA LYS A 605 -11.27 -9.92 -18.09
C LYS A 605 -12.57 -10.40 -18.73
N ALA A 606 -13.27 -9.52 -19.45
CA ALA A 606 -14.65 -9.72 -19.88
C ALA A 606 -14.81 -10.09 -21.37
N ALA A 607 -13.82 -9.85 -22.24
CA ALA A 607 -13.98 -10.09 -23.67
C ALA A 607 -14.06 -11.57 -24.07
N ARG A 608 -13.62 -12.46 -23.18
CA ARG A 608 -13.72 -13.92 -23.36
C ARG A 608 -14.62 -14.45 -22.26
N ARG A 609 -15.58 -15.29 -22.61
CA ARG A 609 -16.44 -15.95 -21.61
C ARG A 609 -15.56 -16.82 -20.71
N ALA A 610 -15.49 -16.39 -19.45
CA ALA A 610 -14.82 -16.96 -18.30
C ALA A 610 -13.28 -16.88 -18.25
N GLY A 611 -12.77 -15.68 -17.96
CA GLY A 611 -11.44 -15.47 -17.35
C GLY A 611 -10.30 -16.33 -17.92
N SER A 612 -9.36 -16.71 -17.06
CA SER A 612 -8.28 -17.65 -17.39
C SER A 612 -8.70 -19.13 -17.29
N ALA A 613 -9.91 -19.42 -16.78
CA ALA A 613 -10.31 -20.76 -16.31
C ALA A 613 -11.46 -21.43 -17.08
N GLY A 614 -12.20 -20.71 -17.94
CA GLY A 614 -13.27 -21.27 -18.77
C GLY A 614 -14.62 -21.41 -18.05
N TRP A 615 -15.65 -21.90 -18.76
CA TRP A 615 -17.02 -22.01 -18.23
C TRP A 615 -17.13 -23.11 -17.17
N PHE A 616 -17.82 -22.80 -16.08
CA PHE A 616 -18.18 -23.75 -15.03
C PHE A 616 -19.70 -23.93 -14.98
N ASP A 617 -20.13 -25.17 -14.77
CA ASP A 617 -21.53 -25.46 -14.44
C ASP A 617 -21.90 -24.82 -13.10
N GLN A 618 -23.14 -24.35 -12.94
CA GLN A 618 -23.58 -23.69 -11.70
C GLN A 618 -23.40 -24.58 -10.46
N SER A 619 -23.53 -25.90 -10.62
CA SER A 619 -23.33 -26.87 -9.51
C SER A 619 -21.89 -26.97 -8.99
N GLN A 620 -20.92 -26.34 -9.65
CA GLN A 620 -19.53 -26.32 -9.20
C GLN A 620 -19.23 -25.16 -8.25
N TYR A 621 -20.06 -24.11 -8.23
CA TYR A 621 -19.85 -22.99 -7.33
C TYR A 621 -20.36 -23.34 -5.93
N ILE A 622 -19.60 -22.91 -4.93
CA ILE A 622 -19.84 -23.20 -3.51
C ILE A 622 -20.12 -21.93 -2.69
N HIS A 623 -20.53 -20.84 -3.36
CA HIS A 623 -20.72 -19.54 -2.72
C HIS A 623 -21.91 -19.55 -1.75
N GLN A 624 -22.94 -20.36 -2.02
CA GLN A 624 -24.09 -20.48 -1.15
C GLN A 624 -23.69 -21.09 0.20
N GLU A 625 -22.90 -22.18 0.20
CA GLU A 625 -22.44 -22.80 1.44
C GLU A 625 -21.46 -21.91 2.23
N ILE A 626 -20.71 -21.04 1.54
CA ILE A 626 -19.86 -20.04 2.19
C ILE A 626 -20.73 -18.94 2.83
N SER A 627 -21.74 -18.45 2.11
CA SER A 627 -22.71 -17.47 2.62
C SER A 627 -23.49 -18.01 3.81
N ASP A 628 -23.97 -19.26 3.75
CA ASP A 628 -24.62 -19.94 4.89
C ASP A 628 -23.68 -20.00 6.11
N PHE A 629 -22.39 -20.25 5.90
CA PHE A 629 -21.43 -20.24 7.01
C PHE A 629 -21.27 -18.85 7.63
N LEU A 630 -21.20 -17.79 6.81
CA LEU A 630 -21.15 -16.42 7.32
C LEU A 630 -22.40 -16.06 8.13
N ASP A 631 -23.58 -16.40 7.61
CA ASP A 631 -24.86 -16.19 8.26
C ASP A 631 -24.88 -16.83 9.66
N ASN A 632 -24.55 -18.12 9.71
CA ASN A 632 -24.47 -18.86 10.97
C ASN A 632 -23.44 -18.27 11.96
N VAL A 633 -22.31 -17.74 11.49
CA VAL A 633 -21.31 -17.10 12.35
C VAL A 633 -21.84 -15.79 12.94
N VAL A 634 -22.48 -14.95 12.12
CA VAL A 634 -23.05 -13.67 12.57
C VAL A 634 -24.24 -13.91 13.52
N GLU A 635 -25.13 -14.85 13.22
CA GLU A 635 -26.22 -15.25 14.13
C GLU A 635 -25.69 -15.77 15.49
N ALA A 636 -24.52 -16.41 15.49
CA ALA A 636 -23.85 -16.87 16.71
C ALA A 636 -23.11 -15.75 17.47
N GLY A 637 -23.20 -14.49 17.01
CA GLY A 637 -22.53 -13.32 17.61
C GLY A 637 -21.07 -13.16 17.18
N GLY A 638 -20.66 -13.80 16.08
CA GLY A 638 -19.34 -13.61 15.48
C GLY A 638 -19.29 -12.46 14.47
N ARG A 639 -18.11 -12.25 13.88
CA ARG A 639 -17.83 -11.17 12.92
C ARG A 639 -17.58 -11.71 11.52
N ALA A 640 -18.03 -10.97 10.51
CA ALA A 640 -17.78 -11.25 9.10
C ALA A 640 -17.50 -9.94 8.34
N GLY A 641 -16.96 -10.04 7.13
CA GLY A 641 -16.70 -8.87 6.30
C GLY A 641 -16.91 -9.15 4.81
N VAL A 642 -17.25 -8.10 4.06
CA VAL A 642 -17.27 -8.10 2.59
C VAL A 642 -15.90 -7.68 2.09
N GLY A 643 -15.18 -8.60 1.44
CA GLY A 643 -13.82 -8.38 0.93
C GLY A 643 -13.73 -8.58 -0.58
N SER A 644 -13.61 -7.51 -1.36
CA SER A 644 -13.67 -7.60 -2.84
C SER A 644 -12.39 -8.14 -3.50
N HIS A 645 -11.29 -8.19 -2.72
CA HIS A 645 -9.94 -8.58 -3.10
C HIS A 645 -9.29 -7.72 -4.21
N GLY A 646 -10.03 -6.88 -4.94
CA GLY A 646 -9.49 -5.97 -5.96
C GLY A 646 -9.26 -6.62 -7.33
N GLN A 647 -9.96 -7.70 -7.64
CA GLN A 647 -9.96 -8.34 -8.97
C GLN A 647 -10.54 -7.37 -9.99
N LEU A 648 -11.71 -6.79 -9.71
CA LEU A 648 -12.33 -5.76 -10.52
C LEU A 648 -12.72 -4.61 -9.58
N GLN A 649 -12.03 -3.47 -9.70
CA GLN A 649 -12.22 -2.32 -8.80
C GLN A 649 -13.62 -1.75 -8.94
N GLY A 650 -14.26 -1.36 -7.83
CA GLY A 650 -15.64 -0.89 -7.82
C GLY A 650 -16.64 -2.04 -7.96
N LEU A 651 -17.00 -2.42 -9.18
CA LEU A 651 -18.07 -3.41 -9.45
C LEU A 651 -17.85 -4.76 -8.75
N GLY A 652 -16.59 -5.20 -8.60
CA GLY A 652 -16.26 -6.45 -7.90
C GLY A 652 -16.64 -6.45 -6.41
N TYR A 653 -16.73 -5.29 -5.77
CA TYR A 653 -17.24 -5.18 -4.40
C TYR A 653 -18.72 -5.57 -4.31
N HIS A 654 -19.55 -5.10 -5.24
CA HIS A 654 -20.96 -5.48 -5.26
C HIS A 654 -21.15 -6.96 -5.54
N TRP A 655 -20.32 -7.56 -6.40
CA TRP A 655 -20.32 -9.00 -6.61
C TRP A 655 -20.05 -9.76 -5.32
N GLU A 656 -19.05 -9.35 -4.55
CA GLU A 656 -18.77 -9.95 -3.25
C GLU A 656 -19.94 -9.77 -2.27
N LEU A 657 -20.55 -8.59 -2.22
CA LEU A 657 -21.73 -8.35 -1.38
C LEU A 657 -22.92 -9.25 -1.76
N TRP A 658 -23.20 -9.41 -3.05
CA TRP A 658 -24.29 -10.28 -3.51
C TRP A 658 -24.00 -11.76 -3.24
N LEU A 659 -22.74 -12.18 -3.34
CA LEU A 659 -22.32 -13.53 -2.97
C LEU A 659 -22.39 -13.74 -1.45
N THR A 660 -22.06 -12.71 -0.67
CA THR A 660 -22.14 -12.72 0.79
C THR A 660 -23.59 -12.90 1.25
N GLY A 661 -24.54 -12.24 0.59
CA GLY A 661 -25.98 -12.38 0.83
C GLY A 661 -26.68 -13.48 0.02
N ALA A 662 -25.96 -14.50 -0.47
CA ALA A 662 -26.54 -15.56 -1.30
C ALA A 662 -27.26 -16.68 -0.51
N SER A 663 -27.11 -16.70 0.82
CA SER A 663 -27.79 -17.67 1.69
C SER A 663 -29.30 -17.52 1.60
N ASP A 664 -30.01 -18.64 1.62
CA ASP A 664 -31.48 -18.65 1.70
C ASP A 664 -32.00 -18.28 3.12
N HIS A 665 -31.09 -18.11 4.08
CA HIS A 665 -31.39 -17.81 5.48
C HIS A 665 -30.99 -16.38 5.89
N MET A 666 -30.08 -15.75 5.14
CA MET A 666 -29.66 -14.37 5.35
C MET A 666 -30.62 -13.40 4.65
N THR A 667 -31.09 -12.40 5.38
CA THR A 667 -31.82 -11.27 4.80
C THR A 667 -30.88 -10.28 4.13
N ASN A 668 -31.40 -9.51 3.17
CA ASN A 668 -30.63 -8.41 2.57
C ASN A 668 -30.17 -7.39 3.63
N HIS A 669 -30.92 -7.21 4.72
CA HIS A 669 -30.53 -6.30 5.80
C HIS A 669 -29.30 -6.82 6.56
N GLU A 670 -29.23 -8.11 6.87
CA GLU A 670 -28.06 -8.74 7.49
C GLU A 670 -26.83 -8.68 6.56
N ALA A 671 -27.01 -8.94 5.26
CA ALA A 671 -25.93 -8.77 4.29
C ALA A 671 -25.38 -7.32 4.27
N LEU A 672 -26.26 -6.32 4.39
CA LEU A 672 -25.85 -4.92 4.49
C LEU A 672 -25.15 -4.59 5.82
N GLN A 673 -25.51 -5.23 6.93
CA GLN A 673 -24.79 -5.09 8.20
C GLN A 673 -23.36 -5.62 8.07
N ILE A 674 -23.15 -6.76 7.39
CA ILE A 674 -21.81 -7.29 7.07
C ILE A 674 -21.01 -6.30 6.21
N ALA A 675 -21.67 -5.66 5.24
CA ALA A 675 -21.06 -4.69 4.33
C ALA A 675 -20.72 -3.32 4.98
N THR A 676 -21.21 -3.06 6.19
CA THR A 676 -21.12 -1.75 6.84
C THR A 676 -20.68 -1.88 8.30
N ILE A 677 -21.60 -1.99 9.27
CA ILE A 677 -21.30 -1.90 10.70
C ILE A 677 -20.45 -3.08 11.22
N ILE A 678 -20.72 -4.32 10.80
CA ILE A 678 -19.92 -5.49 11.21
C ILE A 678 -18.53 -5.43 10.55
N GLY A 679 -18.47 -4.97 9.30
CA GLY A 679 -17.19 -4.71 8.62
C GLY A 679 -16.37 -3.62 9.32
N ALA A 680 -17.01 -2.56 9.81
CA ALA A 680 -16.35 -1.50 10.59
C ALA A 680 -15.85 -2.02 11.95
N ASP A 681 -16.67 -2.81 12.66
CA ASP A 681 -16.32 -3.47 13.93
C ASP A 681 -15.12 -4.43 13.76
N ALA A 682 -15.11 -5.23 12.69
CA ALA A 682 -13.98 -6.11 12.35
C ALA A 682 -12.65 -5.34 12.09
N LEU A 683 -12.73 -4.03 11.85
CA LEU A 683 -11.58 -3.14 11.66
C LEU A 683 -11.32 -2.23 12.88
N GLY A 684 -12.13 -2.29 13.94
CA GLY A 684 -12.03 -1.41 15.11
C GLY A 684 -12.48 0.03 14.83
N LEU A 685 -13.37 0.23 13.86
CA LEU A 685 -13.79 1.54 13.34
C LEU A 685 -15.27 1.84 13.54
N ASP A 686 -16.01 0.92 14.16
CA ASP A 686 -17.46 1.02 14.38
C ASP A 686 -17.84 2.25 15.21
N GLN A 687 -16.96 2.80 16.03
CA GLN A 687 -17.25 4.04 16.78
C GLN A 687 -17.41 5.27 15.88
N ASP A 688 -16.77 5.29 14.70
CA ASP A 688 -16.78 6.44 13.78
C ASP A 688 -17.47 6.16 12.44
N LEU A 689 -17.64 4.89 12.06
CA LEU A 689 -18.11 4.43 10.75
C LEU A 689 -19.16 3.31 10.85
N GLY A 690 -19.68 2.88 9.70
CA GLY A 690 -20.50 1.66 9.56
C GLY A 690 -21.99 1.83 9.87
N SER A 691 -22.40 2.93 10.51
CA SER A 691 -23.82 3.27 10.73
C SER A 691 -24.08 4.77 10.58
N LEU A 692 -25.34 5.14 10.35
CA LEU A 692 -25.81 6.52 10.28
C LEU A 692 -26.29 6.97 11.66
N GLU A 693 -25.36 7.44 12.49
CA GLU A 693 -25.64 7.88 13.87
C GLU A 693 -25.04 9.25 14.16
N PRO A 694 -25.67 10.06 15.04
CA PRO A 694 -25.11 11.35 15.45
C PRO A 694 -23.69 11.19 16.00
N GLY A 695 -22.77 12.04 15.53
CA GLY A 695 -21.37 12.03 15.93
C GLY A 695 -20.46 11.23 15.00
N LYS A 696 -20.97 10.23 14.26
CA LYS A 696 -20.17 9.47 13.29
C LYS A 696 -19.83 10.30 12.06
N LEU A 697 -18.81 9.88 11.31
CA LEU A 697 -18.43 10.52 10.06
C LEU A 697 -19.56 10.42 9.03
N ALA A 698 -19.70 11.46 8.22
CA ALA A 698 -20.64 11.51 7.12
C ALA A 698 -20.09 10.73 5.91
N ASP A 699 -20.02 9.42 6.08
CA ASP A 699 -19.69 8.41 5.07
C ASP A 699 -20.99 7.66 4.73
N LEU A 700 -21.61 7.95 3.58
CA LEU A 700 -22.91 7.39 3.19
C LEU A 700 -23.04 7.18 1.68
N VAL A 701 -23.98 6.35 1.27
CA VAL A 701 -24.32 6.09 -0.13
C VAL A 701 -25.80 6.41 -0.35
N VAL A 702 -26.08 7.17 -1.41
CA VAL A 702 -27.44 7.43 -1.90
C VAL A 702 -27.70 6.55 -3.12
N LEU A 703 -28.71 5.70 -3.02
CA LEU A 703 -29.12 4.72 -4.02
C LEU A 703 -30.44 5.14 -4.68
N ASP A 704 -30.56 4.93 -5.99
CA ASP A 704 -31.84 5.11 -6.69
C ASP A 704 -32.82 3.94 -6.42
N GLY A 705 -32.32 2.77 -6.01
CA GLY A 705 -33.11 1.59 -5.63
C GLY A 705 -33.18 1.33 -4.11
N ASN A 706 -33.96 0.32 -3.71
CA ASN A 706 -34.04 -0.15 -2.32
C ASN A 706 -33.30 -1.49 -2.16
N PRO A 707 -32.16 -1.53 -1.44
CA PRO A 707 -31.38 -2.76 -1.29
C PRO A 707 -32.03 -3.80 -0.35
N ILE A 708 -33.02 -3.41 0.47
CA ILE A 708 -33.79 -4.38 1.27
C ILE A 708 -34.65 -5.27 0.37
N ASP A 709 -35.26 -4.69 -0.68
CA ASP A 709 -36.13 -5.44 -1.60
C ASP A 709 -35.31 -6.32 -2.57
N ASP A 710 -34.16 -5.81 -3.01
CA ASP A 710 -33.24 -6.51 -3.92
C ASP A 710 -31.82 -6.00 -3.66
N LEU A 711 -30.95 -6.87 -3.15
CA LEU A 711 -29.58 -6.54 -2.79
C LEU A 711 -28.76 -5.99 -3.98
N SER A 712 -29.14 -6.31 -5.23
CA SER A 712 -28.48 -5.76 -6.42
C SER A 712 -28.65 -4.24 -6.56
N ASN A 713 -29.67 -3.65 -5.91
CA ASN A 713 -29.85 -2.20 -5.85
C ASN A 713 -28.70 -1.47 -5.13
N THR A 714 -27.83 -2.18 -4.41
CA THR A 714 -26.59 -1.61 -3.87
C THR A 714 -25.69 -0.98 -4.94
N ASN A 715 -25.78 -1.44 -6.21
CA ASN A 715 -25.04 -0.86 -7.34
C ASN A 715 -25.81 0.26 -8.07
N THR A 716 -26.89 0.81 -7.50
CA THR A 716 -27.62 1.97 -8.04
C THR A 716 -27.13 3.30 -7.45
N VAL A 717 -25.82 3.39 -7.22
CA VAL A 717 -25.17 4.52 -6.54
C VAL A 717 -25.34 5.81 -7.34
N ARG A 718 -26.25 6.65 -6.84
CA ARG A 718 -26.54 7.98 -7.38
C ARG A 718 -25.54 9.01 -6.86
N TRP A 719 -25.29 8.98 -5.56
CA TRP A 719 -24.26 9.79 -4.91
C TRP A 719 -23.54 8.99 -3.83
N VAL A 720 -22.28 9.34 -3.60
CA VAL A 720 -21.46 8.84 -2.50
C VAL A 720 -20.97 10.03 -1.69
N MET A 721 -21.11 9.97 -0.38
CA MET A 721 -20.51 10.94 0.52
C MET A 721 -19.34 10.27 1.25
N LYS A 722 -18.16 10.90 1.19
CA LYS A 722 -16.98 10.49 1.97
C LYS A 722 -16.49 11.69 2.74
N ASN A 723 -16.39 11.55 4.06
CA ASN A 723 -15.92 12.55 5.00
C ASN A 723 -16.67 13.88 4.86
N GLY A 724 -17.98 13.86 4.56
CA GLY A 724 -18.76 15.08 4.29
C GLY A 724 -18.49 15.74 2.93
N ARG A 725 -17.89 15.07 1.95
CA ARG A 725 -17.89 15.54 0.55
C ARG A 725 -18.84 14.67 -0.25
N LEU A 726 -19.82 15.28 -0.92
CA LEU A 726 -20.79 14.56 -1.74
C LEU A 726 -20.34 14.56 -3.19
N TYR A 727 -20.27 13.38 -3.79
CA TYR A 727 -19.87 13.14 -5.17
C TYR A 727 -20.99 12.43 -5.95
N GLU A 728 -21.13 12.76 -7.23
CA GLU A 728 -21.93 11.96 -8.17
C GLU A 728 -21.31 10.57 -8.37
N GLY A 729 -22.14 9.53 -8.32
CA GLY A 729 -21.66 8.15 -8.46
C GLY A 729 -21.11 7.82 -9.86
N ASP A 730 -21.63 8.47 -10.91
CA ASP A 730 -21.26 8.16 -12.30
C ASP A 730 -20.03 8.93 -12.80
N THR A 731 -19.68 10.04 -12.14
CA THR A 731 -18.64 10.97 -12.62
C THR A 731 -17.60 11.30 -11.55
N LEU A 732 -17.91 11.12 -10.27
CA LEU A 732 -17.18 11.69 -9.13
C LEU A 732 -17.06 13.22 -9.17
N LYS A 733 -17.95 13.91 -9.90
CA LYS A 733 -18.12 15.35 -9.72
C LYS A 733 -18.52 15.63 -8.28
N GLN A 734 -17.75 16.47 -7.60
CA GLN A 734 -18.12 16.95 -6.28
C GLN A 734 -19.28 17.94 -6.42
N VAL A 735 -20.36 17.74 -5.68
CA VAL A 735 -21.55 18.61 -5.66
C VAL A 735 -21.69 19.37 -4.33
N TRP A 736 -21.00 18.93 -3.27
CA TRP A 736 -20.98 19.59 -1.96
C TRP A 736 -19.68 19.28 -1.20
N PRO A 737 -19.11 20.20 -0.39
CA PRO A 737 -19.58 21.56 -0.06
C PRO A 737 -19.35 22.61 -1.15
N ARG A 738 -18.49 22.30 -2.12
CA ARG A 738 -18.26 23.10 -3.33
C ARG A 738 -18.44 22.24 -4.57
N GLU A 739 -18.86 22.85 -5.67
CA GLU A 739 -18.85 22.17 -6.97
C GLU A 739 -17.42 22.09 -7.49
N GLN A 740 -16.99 20.89 -7.87
CA GLN A 740 -15.66 20.64 -8.45
C GLN A 740 -15.75 19.50 -9.46
N GLU A 741 -15.27 19.73 -10.67
CA GLU A 741 -15.19 18.70 -11.71
C GLU A 741 -14.12 17.66 -11.35
N PRO A 742 -14.33 16.38 -11.71
CA PRO A 742 -13.36 15.32 -11.45
C PRO A 742 -12.08 15.54 -12.27
N GLN A 743 -10.96 15.04 -11.75
CA GLN A 743 -9.75 14.90 -12.56
C GLN A 743 -9.96 13.77 -13.58
N GLY A 744 -9.62 14.03 -14.83
CA GLY A 744 -9.77 13.05 -15.91
C GLY A 744 -8.63 12.03 -15.94
N PHE A 745 -8.91 10.83 -16.44
CA PHE A 745 -7.89 9.81 -16.74
C PHE A 745 -7.45 9.86 -18.21
N TYR A 746 -6.26 9.33 -18.50
CA TYR A 746 -5.67 9.39 -19.85
C TYR A 746 -6.57 8.80 -20.97
N TRP A 747 -7.41 7.81 -20.65
CA TRP A 747 -8.31 7.17 -21.63
C TRP A 747 -9.63 7.92 -21.83
N GLN A 748 -10.00 8.84 -20.92
CA GLN A 748 -11.30 9.52 -20.95
C GLN A 748 -11.44 10.54 -22.11
N GLY A 749 -10.39 10.76 -22.90
CA GLY A 749 -10.42 11.50 -24.17
C GLY A 749 -10.42 10.64 -25.45
N ALA A 750 -10.26 9.32 -25.34
CA ALA A 750 -10.03 8.43 -26.50
C ALA A 750 -11.30 8.01 -27.25
N GLY A 751 -12.48 8.42 -26.80
CA GLY A 751 -13.75 8.29 -27.53
C GLY A 751 -14.15 6.85 -27.86
N THR A 752 -15.11 6.32 -27.10
CA THR A 752 -15.84 5.04 -27.38
C THR A 752 -14.97 3.77 -27.43
N ILE A 753 -15.58 2.66 -27.03
CA ILE A 753 -15.07 1.29 -27.26
C ILE A 753 -14.48 1.24 -28.67
N PRO A 754 -13.20 0.86 -28.88
CA PRO A 754 -12.66 0.72 -30.21
C PRO A 754 -13.56 -0.24 -30.99
N THR A 755 -14.37 0.29 -31.90
CA THR A 755 -15.03 -0.56 -32.89
C THR A 755 -13.89 -1.16 -33.68
N ARG A 756 -13.60 -2.45 -33.47
CA ARG A 756 -12.81 -3.23 -34.43
C ARG A 756 -13.57 -3.21 -35.74
N THR A 757 -13.42 -2.15 -36.52
CA THR A 757 -13.56 -2.21 -37.96
C THR A 757 -12.51 -3.21 -38.40
N THR A 758 -12.97 -4.38 -38.82
CA THR A 758 -12.16 -5.32 -39.60
C THR A 758 -11.75 -4.61 -40.88
N GLY A 759 -10.62 -3.91 -40.84
CA GLY A 759 -10.00 -3.29 -41.99
C GLY A 759 -9.44 -4.39 -42.89
N ASN A 760 -10.21 -4.80 -43.89
CA ASN A 760 -9.68 -5.08 -45.20
C ASN A 760 -9.90 -3.81 -46.03
N GLU A 761 -8.93 -2.90 -46.05
CA GLU A 761 -8.62 -2.02 -47.19
C GLU A 761 -7.11 -1.83 -47.29
#